data_AF-A0A7K9R8A8-F1
#
_entry.id   AF-A0A7K9R8A8-F1
#
_cell.length_a   1.000
_cell.length_b   1.000
_cell.length_c   1.000
_cell.angle_alpha   90.00
_cell.angle_beta   90.00
_cell.angle_gamma   90.00
#
_symmetry.space_group_name_H-M   'P 1'
#
loop_
_entity.id
_entity.type
_entity.pdbx_description
1 polymer ?
#
loop_
_entity_poly.entity_id
_entity_poly.type
_entity_poly.pdbx_seq_one_letter_code
_entity_poly.pdbx_strand_id
1 'polypeptide(L)'
;QSLYKAKENEIETEHHFKALAEREYGRLRNDIKRLKDEIASLREKKNIQENTIVKTTKKLENLKQQMNWDEELLESWLKEINLTDNDSIAIQKYALQDEGKLGALTLQIEKLTMEANQKRRALDNELTETMTAQMELDRAAEDFRRVHQERQEVIRQWENAIQQMQKRDQEIDQCALLIAETKQEIQNKEILLREKTAFLVNETVNNMEYEKKIFTAEREANNLRKEFQTQDTRRTQLQDELQTLKSIVNRTASDLESLRTQITNLKKEIQGKQARLKLLNEKNASLSDKLKLAIEETLSAEEKALRLEEILKEEEKSVEEKENEMRQLKDLLFKKTQELKVQTDKEKIVLAEIEGGQKSLKNLKSRLRKLDTDLLKQQELIYNQDFYIQQIQRRLSRLEGEVNSDEKEVLEGKVAELKKTLEEKKKAYDVLQSLYRKLQNDVQITKRTIDKTREETSGLIVKIEELTLVNERSLQELRKAKHIKQEMMVEDNLLKLEMKRLRNTLCNKAEKVLTLEKQQLELKKAIAERTEEIRIHKAMLESQIRLLDQERHRMSAEFQDRLWKIDKLKRRYEIFTLSMMPPEGEEMKSQAYYVIKAAQEKEALQQEGDDLDAKISKAQKEIMAMENSLCVLKNWNRNYKESFKAFPETSEELEERLKLEKNKRDADEKYKYKQRKIKELQENLQSMQQHFDVIQKQQAILKEQKNEKQALVLQLKKDIEEHKPKLNRVIKQCSKLSREIESQREGGTETLEERDIHLRELKSFNRTINQVIADVLEANPGLTAAFQMYFDKYNLELPVAASPNGSQTSQS
;
A
#
# COMPACT_ATOMS: atom_id res chain seq x y z
N GLN A 1 182.63 51.02 56.83
CA GLN A 1 181.96 51.40 55.56
C GLN A 1 181.33 50.20 54.85
N SER A 2 182.06 49.14 54.51
CA SER A 2 181.50 47.93 53.86
C SER A 2 180.23 47.36 54.52
N LEU A 3 180.28 47.15 55.84
CA LEU A 3 179.16 46.64 56.65
C LEU A 3 177.89 47.50 56.58
N TYR A 4 178.02 48.82 56.35
CA TYR A 4 176.87 49.72 56.23
C TYR A 4 176.14 49.47 54.90
N LYS A 5 176.87 49.44 53.78
CA LYS A 5 176.31 49.13 52.46
C LYS A 5 175.69 47.72 52.40
N ALA A 6 176.28 46.74 53.09
CA ALA A 6 175.67 45.42 53.19
C ALA A 6 174.27 45.48 53.84
N LYS A 7 174.12 46.27 54.92
CA LYS A 7 172.84 46.40 55.62
C LYS A 7 171.83 47.30 54.91
N GLU A 8 172.32 48.29 54.16
CA GLU A 8 171.56 49.14 53.24
C GLU A 8 170.94 48.28 52.12
N ASN A 9 171.74 47.42 51.47
CA ASN A 9 171.26 46.44 50.49
C ASN A 9 170.24 45.44 51.08
N GLU A 10 170.47 44.94 52.31
CA GLU A 10 169.50 44.05 52.98
C GLU A 10 168.14 44.75 53.21
N ILE A 11 168.16 46.01 53.65
CA ILE A 11 166.95 46.84 53.82
C ILE A 11 166.23 47.04 52.48
N GLU A 12 166.96 47.28 51.38
CA GLU A 12 166.37 47.35 50.04
C GLU A 12 165.72 46.02 49.62
N THR A 13 166.35 44.86 49.92
CA THR A 13 165.75 43.55 49.62
C THR A 13 164.50 43.25 50.45
N GLU A 14 164.48 43.61 51.74
CA GLU A 14 163.29 43.49 52.60
C GLU A 14 162.15 44.42 52.11
N HIS A 15 162.47 45.65 51.71
CA HIS A 15 161.49 46.53 51.07
C HIS A 15 160.96 45.96 49.74
N HIS A 16 161.80 45.29 48.95
CA HIS A 16 161.39 44.62 47.72
C HIS A 16 160.47 43.41 47.98
N PHE A 17 160.82 42.54 48.94
CA PHE A 17 159.97 41.42 49.34
C PHE A 17 158.65 41.88 49.94
N LYS A 18 158.65 42.93 50.76
CA LYS A 18 157.41 43.56 51.26
C LYS A 18 156.54 44.09 50.13
N ALA A 19 157.11 44.81 49.15
CA ALA A 19 156.36 45.33 48.01
C ALA A 19 155.79 44.22 47.10
N LEU A 20 156.48 43.08 46.99
CA LEU A 20 155.96 41.87 46.33
C LEU A 20 154.80 41.26 47.13
N ALA A 21 154.94 41.10 48.45
CA ALA A 21 153.90 40.57 49.32
C ALA A 21 152.64 41.45 49.34
N GLU A 22 152.80 42.78 49.37
CA GLU A 22 151.69 43.73 49.29
C GLU A 22 150.98 43.70 47.93
N ARG A 23 151.71 43.49 46.82
CA ARG A 23 151.11 43.26 45.48
C ARG A 23 150.33 41.96 45.41
N GLU A 24 150.90 40.83 45.83
CA GLU A 24 150.20 39.54 45.81
C GLU A 24 149.02 39.52 46.80
N TYR A 25 149.13 40.18 47.97
CA TYR A 25 147.98 40.39 48.86
C TYR A 25 146.89 41.24 48.20
N GLY A 26 147.25 42.32 47.50
CA GLY A 26 146.32 43.15 46.72
C GLY A 26 145.62 42.36 45.61
N ARG A 27 146.37 41.52 44.88
CA ARG A 27 145.86 40.60 43.86
C ARG A 27 144.88 39.58 44.46
N LEU A 28 145.30 38.84 45.49
CA LEU A 28 144.46 37.87 46.19
C LEU A 28 143.20 38.51 46.76
N ARG A 29 143.27 39.74 47.29
CA ARG A 29 142.11 40.49 47.76
C ARG A 29 141.13 40.83 46.63
N ASN A 30 141.64 41.14 45.43
CA ASN A 30 140.83 41.38 44.23
C ASN A 30 140.23 40.07 43.68
N ASP A 31 140.98 38.97 43.63
CA ASP A 31 140.48 37.64 43.25
C ASP A 31 139.39 37.14 44.23
N ILE A 32 139.60 37.30 45.54
CA ILE A 32 138.59 37.00 46.58
C ILE A 32 137.34 37.87 46.41
N LYS A 33 137.49 39.15 46.02
CA LYS A 33 136.34 40.00 45.72
C LYS A 33 135.58 39.48 44.50
N ARG A 34 136.28 39.21 43.38
CA ARG A 34 135.65 38.66 42.16
C ARG A 34 134.91 37.36 42.46
N LEU A 35 135.51 36.43 43.20
CA LEU A 35 134.86 35.17 43.59
C LEU A 35 133.62 35.38 44.49
N LYS A 36 133.62 36.39 45.38
CA LYS A 36 132.43 36.75 46.17
C LYS A 36 131.32 37.34 45.31
N ASP A 37 131.65 38.21 44.36
CA ASP A 37 130.71 38.82 43.43
C ASP A 37 130.13 37.76 42.46
N GLU A 38 130.96 36.82 42.00
CA GLU A 38 130.54 35.63 41.23
C GLU A 38 129.58 34.74 42.05
N ILE A 39 129.91 34.39 43.30
CA ILE A 39 129.05 33.60 44.20
C ILE A 39 127.71 34.31 44.47
N ALA A 40 127.71 35.64 44.62
CA ALA A 40 126.47 36.41 44.75
C ALA A 40 125.60 36.27 43.48
N SER A 41 126.19 36.44 42.29
CA SER A 41 125.47 36.27 41.02
C SER A 41 124.93 34.84 40.81
N LEU A 42 125.64 33.82 41.30
CA LEU A 42 125.21 32.43 41.22
C LEU A 42 124.06 32.13 42.20
N ARG A 43 124.07 32.72 43.40
CA ARG A 43 122.95 32.65 44.35
C ARG A 43 121.71 33.34 43.79
N GLU A 44 121.85 34.51 43.16
CA GLU A 44 120.73 35.21 42.53
C GLU A 44 120.15 34.41 41.34
N LYS A 45 121.00 33.91 40.45
CA LYS A 45 120.58 33.00 39.34
C LYS A 45 119.87 31.76 39.88
N LYS A 46 120.39 31.13 40.94
CA LYS A 46 119.75 30.00 41.61
C LYS A 46 118.35 30.39 42.13
N ASN A 47 118.25 31.48 42.87
CA ASN A 47 116.96 31.95 43.41
C ASN A 47 115.94 32.25 42.30
N ILE A 48 116.38 32.82 41.17
CA ILE A 48 115.52 33.06 39.99
C ILE A 48 115.04 31.72 39.38
N GLN A 49 115.92 30.73 39.26
CA GLN A 49 115.56 29.39 38.77
C GLN A 49 114.61 28.66 39.72
N GLU A 50 114.86 28.65 41.03
CA GLU A 50 113.97 28.04 42.03
C GLU A 50 112.59 28.73 42.03
N ASN A 51 112.53 30.06 41.99
CA ASN A 51 111.26 30.79 41.84
C ASN A 51 110.55 30.49 40.51
N THR A 52 111.29 30.18 39.45
CA THR A 52 110.71 29.79 38.16
C THR A 52 110.16 28.37 38.23
N ILE A 53 110.87 27.43 38.86
CA ILE A 53 110.43 26.06 39.09
C ILE A 53 109.17 26.03 39.96
N VAL A 54 109.10 26.81 41.05
CA VAL A 54 107.89 26.92 41.87
C VAL A 54 106.69 27.49 41.09
N LYS A 55 106.94 28.42 40.16
CA LYS A 55 105.89 28.96 39.28
C LYS A 55 105.45 27.96 38.20
N THR A 56 106.35 27.15 37.64
CA THR A 56 105.97 26.14 36.64
C THR A 56 105.32 24.92 37.27
N THR A 57 105.78 24.44 38.42
CA THR A 57 105.11 23.36 39.15
C THR A 57 103.71 23.77 39.61
N LYS A 58 103.51 24.99 40.13
CA LYS A 58 102.15 25.48 40.45
C LYS A 58 101.25 25.58 39.20
N LYS A 59 101.78 26.02 38.06
CA LYS A 59 101.01 25.99 36.79
C LYS A 59 100.65 24.57 36.36
N LEU A 60 101.58 23.62 36.49
CA LEU A 60 101.36 22.22 36.14
C LEU A 60 100.32 21.57 37.06
N GLU A 61 100.33 21.88 38.35
CA GLU A 61 99.33 21.37 39.30
C GLU A 61 97.94 21.97 39.07
N ASN A 62 97.86 23.27 38.77
CA ASN A 62 96.61 23.90 38.32
C ASN A 62 96.06 23.23 37.03
N LEU A 63 96.94 22.88 36.08
CA LEU A 63 96.54 22.22 34.83
C LEU A 63 96.08 20.77 35.06
N LYS A 64 96.69 20.02 35.98
CA LYS A 64 96.16 18.71 36.40
C LYS A 64 94.77 18.86 37.02
N GLN A 65 94.60 19.81 37.95
CA GLN A 65 93.29 20.02 38.58
C GLN A 65 92.23 20.35 37.53
N GLN A 66 92.53 21.20 36.56
CA GLN A 66 91.63 21.46 35.44
C GLN A 66 91.35 20.20 34.61
N MET A 67 92.39 19.43 34.25
CA MET A 67 92.24 18.19 33.48
C MET A 67 91.33 17.17 34.20
N ASN A 68 91.48 17.01 35.52
CA ASN A 68 90.61 16.16 36.33
C ASN A 68 89.15 16.67 36.34
N TRP A 69 88.93 17.98 36.46
CA TRP A 69 87.57 18.57 36.34
C TRP A 69 86.97 18.36 34.95
N ASP A 70 87.76 18.52 33.89
CA ASP A 70 87.34 18.32 32.50
C ASP A 70 87.03 16.82 32.24
N GLU A 71 87.76 15.90 32.89
CA GLU A 71 87.54 14.43 32.86
C GLU A 71 86.28 14.00 33.63
N GLU A 72 86.09 14.49 34.87
CA GLU A 72 84.87 14.25 35.67
C GLU A 72 83.62 14.80 34.97
N LEU A 73 83.74 15.99 34.35
CA LEU A 73 82.67 16.60 33.56
C LEU A 73 82.34 15.75 32.32
N LEU A 74 83.35 15.29 31.59
CA LEU A 74 83.17 14.41 30.42
C LEU A 74 82.51 13.08 30.81
N GLU A 75 82.93 12.47 31.93
CA GLU A 75 82.25 11.28 32.46
C GLU A 75 80.78 11.55 32.79
N SER A 76 80.44 12.72 33.34
CA SER A 76 79.05 13.09 33.64
C SER A 76 78.22 13.21 32.36
N TRP A 77 78.73 13.92 31.33
CA TRP A 77 78.05 14.02 30.03
C TRP A 77 77.89 12.66 29.36
N LEU A 78 78.90 11.78 29.40
CA LEU A 78 78.81 10.44 28.84
C LEU A 78 77.75 9.59 29.57
N LYS A 79 77.63 9.71 30.91
CA LYS A 79 76.58 9.03 31.67
C LYS A 79 75.19 9.55 31.31
N GLU A 80 75.02 10.86 31.17
CA GLU A 80 73.75 11.49 30.78
C GLU A 80 73.33 11.12 29.35
N ILE A 81 74.26 11.15 28.37
CA ILE A 81 74.01 10.70 27.00
C ILE A 81 73.56 9.23 26.98
N ASN A 82 74.29 8.34 27.67
CA ASN A 82 73.92 6.93 27.76
C ASN A 82 72.53 6.72 28.40
N LEU A 83 72.12 7.54 29.37
CA LEU A 83 70.76 7.50 29.91
C LEU A 83 69.73 7.91 28.86
N THR A 84 69.95 9.02 28.14
CA THR A 84 69.02 9.48 27.09
C THR A 84 68.91 8.50 25.90
N ASP A 85 69.99 7.82 25.53
CA ASP A 85 69.97 6.76 24.51
C ASP A 85 69.20 5.52 24.99
N ASN A 86 69.38 5.10 26.25
CA ASN A 86 68.60 4.01 26.83
C ASN A 86 67.10 4.34 26.91
N ASP A 87 66.74 5.56 27.31
CA ASP A 87 65.35 6.03 27.33
C ASP A 87 64.76 6.12 25.91
N SER A 88 65.54 6.59 24.93
CA SER A 88 65.15 6.60 23.51
C SER A 88 64.87 5.18 22.98
N ILE A 89 65.74 4.22 23.30
CA ILE A 89 65.56 2.81 22.95
C ILE A 89 64.32 2.21 23.65
N ALA A 90 64.07 2.57 24.92
CA ALA A 90 62.88 2.14 25.63
C ALA A 90 61.58 2.70 25.01
N ILE A 91 61.56 3.99 24.66
CA ILE A 91 60.44 4.64 23.98
C ILE A 91 60.17 3.99 22.60
N GLN A 92 61.21 3.76 21.80
CA GLN A 92 61.08 3.06 20.51
C GLN A 92 60.53 1.64 20.68
N LYS A 93 60.98 0.91 21.71
CA LYS A 93 60.49 -0.43 22.03
C LYS A 93 59.01 -0.43 22.44
N TYR A 94 58.56 0.56 23.21
CA TYR A 94 57.14 0.70 23.54
C TYR A 94 56.29 1.11 22.32
N ALA A 95 56.78 2.04 21.49
CA ALA A 95 56.10 2.42 20.24
C ALA A 95 55.86 1.21 19.32
N LEU A 96 56.88 0.38 19.09
CA LEU A 96 56.75 -0.85 18.29
C LEU A 96 55.77 -1.87 18.91
N GLN A 97 55.72 -1.96 20.24
CA GLN A 97 54.72 -2.81 20.92
C GLN A 97 53.30 -2.26 20.77
N ASP A 98 53.12 -0.95 20.81
CA ASP A 98 51.81 -0.31 20.68
C ASP A 98 51.33 -0.27 19.23
N GLU A 99 52.20 -0.12 18.24
CA GLU A 99 51.90 -0.38 16.82
C GLU A 99 51.43 -1.83 16.60
N GLY A 100 52.10 -2.80 17.21
CA GLY A 100 51.67 -4.21 17.18
C GLY A 100 50.29 -4.44 17.79
N LYS A 101 49.98 -3.80 18.93
CA LYS A 101 48.65 -3.85 19.55
C LYS A 101 47.60 -3.15 18.68
N LEU A 102 47.92 -1.98 18.11
CA LEU A 102 47.02 -1.22 17.23
C LEU A 102 46.69 -2.02 15.96
N GLY A 103 47.66 -2.69 15.35
CA GLY A 103 47.44 -3.61 14.23
C GLY A 103 46.51 -4.77 14.61
N ALA A 104 46.76 -5.43 15.74
CA ALA A 104 45.92 -6.52 16.23
C ALA A 104 44.47 -6.07 16.54
N LEU A 105 44.30 -4.92 17.19
CA LEU A 105 42.98 -4.33 17.49
C LEU A 105 42.26 -3.89 16.21
N THR A 106 42.96 -3.33 15.23
CA THR A 106 42.38 -2.94 13.93
C THR A 106 41.85 -4.17 13.19
N LEU A 107 42.66 -5.24 13.09
CA LEU A 107 42.22 -6.52 12.51
C LEU A 107 41.04 -7.16 13.29
N GLN A 108 40.95 -6.95 14.60
CA GLN A 108 39.81 -7.40 15.40
C GLN A 108 38.55 -6.58 15.11
N ILE A 109 38.67 -5.25 14.96
CA ILE A 109 37.57 -4.35 14.56
C ILE A 109 37.08 -4.69 13.16
N GLU A 110 37.97 -4.95 12.20
CA GLU A 110 37.61 -5.38 10.84
C GLU A 110 36.85 -6.71 10.84
N LYS A 111 37.32 -7.71 11.59
CA LYS A 111 36.63 -9.00 11.74
C LYS A 111 35.24 -8.84 12.36
N LEU A 112 35.12 -8.14 13.48
CA LEU A 112 33.83 -7.87 14.13
C LEU A 112 32.88 -7.06 13.23
N THR A 113 33.42 -6.13 12.44
CA THR A 113 32.64 -5.35 11.45
C THR A 113 32.17 -6.25 10.30
N MET A 114 32.99 -7.19 9.82
CA MET A 114 32.58 -8.17 8.81
C MET A 114 31.52 -9.12 9.36
N GLU A 115 31.70 -9.67 10.57
CA GLU A 115 30.70 -10.51 11.24
C GLU A 115 29.38 -9.78 11.48
N ALA A 116 29.42 -8.52 11.92
CA ALA A 116 28.22 -7.71 12.11
C ALA A 116 27.48 -7.47 10.78
N ASN A 117 28.21 -7.25 9.68
CA ASN A 117 27.63 -7.14 8.35
C ASN A 117 27.07 -8.47 7.83
N GLN A 118 27.71 -9.60 8.13
CA GLN A 118 27.18 -10.93 7.80
C GLN A 118 25.91 -11.24 8.59
N LYS A 119 25.90 -11.00 9.91
CA LYS A 119 24.73 -11.16 10.78
C LYS A 119 23.58 -10.24 10.38
N ARG A 120 23.87 -9.00 9.95
CA ARG A 120 22.87 -8.09 9.38
C ARG A 120 22.27 -8.65 8.09
N ARG A 121 23.09 -9.09 7.12
CA ARG A 121 22.57 -9.70 5.87
C ARG A 121 21.75 -10.96 6.12
N ALA A 122 22.15 -11.78 7.11
CA ALA A 122 21.34 -12.93 7.52
C ALA A 122 19.98 -12.49 8.07
N LEU A 123 19.95 -11.50 8.99
CA LEU A 123 18.71 -10.93 9.51
C LEU A 123 17.84 -10.29 8.41
N ASP A 124 18.44 -9.57 7.47
CA ASP A 124 17.74 -8.97 6.33
C ASP A 124 17.11 -10.05 5.43
N ASN A 125 17.82 -11.17 5.18
CA ASN A 125 17.30 -12.31 4.45
C ASN A 125 16.14 -13.00 5.19
N GLU A 126 16.34 -13.37 6.46
CA GLU A 126 15.33 -14.00 7.32
C GLU A 126 14.06 -13.12 7.44
N LEU A 127 14.23 -11.78 7.48
CA LEU A 127 13.12 -10.83 7.44
C LEU A 127 12.39 -10.86 6.09
N THR A 128 13.10 -10.97 4.97
CA THR A 128 12.43 -11.13 3.67
C THR A 128 11.73 -12.48 3.53
N GLU A 129 12.34 -13.57 4.03
CA GLU A 129 11.77 -14.92 3.96
C GLU A 129 10.51 -15.03 4.84
N THR A 130 10.55 -14.53 6.08
CA THR A 130 9.37 -14.46 6.96
C THR A 130 8.28 -13.54 6.41
N MET A 131 8.63 -12.41 5.78
CA MET A 131 7.66 -11.55 5.10
C MET A 131 7.01 -12.26 3.91
N THR A 132 7.77 -12.99 3.08
CA THR A 132 7.20 -13.78 1.97
C THR A 132 6.32 -14.92 2.47
N ALA A 133 6.73 -15.64 3.52
CA ALA A 133 5.92 -16.69 4.13
C ALA A 133 4.62 -16.13 4.74
N GLN A 134 4.66 -14.93 5.33
CA GLN A 134 3.44 -14.26 5.81
C GLN A 134 2.53 -13.86 4.64
N MET A 135 3.07 -13.32 3.54
CA MET A 135 2.28 -13.01 2.34
C MET A 135 1.67 -14.27 1.70
N GLU A 136 2.37 -15.41 1.73
CA GLU A 136 1.84 -16.70 1.28
C GLU A 136 0.74 -17.23 2.22
N LEU A 137 0.90 -17.09 3.54
CA LEU A 137 -0.13 -17.46 4.53
C LEU A 137 -1.38 -16.58 4.42
N ASP A 138 -1.23 -15.26 4.27
CA ASP A 138 -2.35 -14.33 4.09
C ASP A 138 -3.12 -14.66 2.78
N ARG A 139 -2.39 -14.93 1.69
CA ARG A 139 -2.97 -15.38 0.41
C ARG A 139 -3.66 -16.72 0.53
N ALA A 140 -3.06 -17.70 1.20
CA ALA A 140 -3.69 -18.98 1.48
C ALA A 140 -4.96 -18.81 2.32
N ALA A 141 -4.98 -17.88 3.29
CA ALA A 141 -6.16 -17.56 4.07
C ALA A 141 -7.25 -16.83 3.25
N GLU A 142 -6.89 -16.06 2.22
CA GLU A 142 -7.85 -15.53 1.22
C GLU A 142 -8.40 -16.63 0.32
N ASP A 143 -7.53 -17.53 -0.18
CA ASP A 143 -7.92 -18.69 -0.98
C ASP A 143 -8.84 -19.63 -0.18
N PHE A 144 -8.56 -19.92 1.09
CA PHE A 144 -9.44 -20.68 1.98
C PHE A 144 -10.78 -19.98 2.21
N ARG A 145 -10.81 -18.66 2.36
CA ARG A 145 -12.06 -17.89 2.48
C ARG A 145 -12.90 -17.99 1.20
N ARG A 146 -12.28 -17.86 0.02
CA ARG A 146 -12.94 -18.02 -1.28
C ARG A 146 -13.48 -19.45 -1.48
N VAL A 147 -12.64 -20.46 -1.29
CA VAL A 147 -13.03 -21.89 -1.44
C VAL A 147 -14.11 -22.26 -0.42
N HIS A 148 -14.12 -21.67 0.78
CA HIS A 148 -15.22 -21.87 1.72
C HIS A 148 -16.53 -21.25 1.22
N GLN A 149 -16.51 -20.03 0.65
CA GLN A 149 -17.69 -19.40 0.05
C GLN A 149 -18.21 -20.21 -1.15
N GLU A 150 -17.32 -20.64 -2.05
CA GLU A 150 -17.65 -21.53 -3.18
C GLU A 150 -18.28 -22.84 -2.70
N ARG A 151 -17.71 -23.47 -1.66
CA ARG A 151 -18.27 -24.68 -1.03
C ARG A 151 -19.66 -24.44 -0.43
N GLN A 152 -19.89 -23.32 0.25
CA GLN A 152 -21.20 -23.01 0.83
C GLN A 152 -22.26 -22.75 -0.26
N GLU A 153 -21.88 -22.08 -1.36
CA GLU A 153 -22.77 -21.89 -2.50
C GLU A 153 -23.08 -23.21 -3.22
N VAL A 154 -22.10 -24.11 -3.39
CA VAL A 154 -22.33 -25.46 -3.92
C VAL A 154 -23.25 -26.28 -2.99
N ILE A 155 -23.06 -26.20 -1.67
CA ILE A 155 -23.97 -26.84 -0.70
C ILE A 155 -25.38 -26.28 -0.83
N ARG A 156 -25.54 -24.95 -0.89
CA ARG A 156 -26.84 -24.29 -1.09
C ARG A 156 -27.50 -24.74 -2.39
N GLN A 157 -26.75 -24.89 -3.48
CA GLN A 157 -27.27 -25.43 -4.74
C GLN A 157 -27.69 -26.91 -4.61
N TRP A 158 -26.92 -27.73 -3.87
CA TRP A 158 -27.24 -29.13 -3.62
C TRP A 158 -28.48 -29.32 -2.74
N GLU A 159 -28.63 -28.51 -1.68
CA GLU A 159 -29.83 -28.46 -0.84
C GLU A 159 -31.06 -28.05 -1.64
N ASN A 160 -30.95 -27.05 -2.52
CA ASN A 160 -32.02 -26.66 -3.43
C ASN A 160 -32.38 -27.78 -4.41
N ALA A 161 -31.40 -28.52 -4.93
CA ALA A 161 -31.63 -29.68 -5.80
C ALA A 161 -32.36 -30.81 -5.05
N ILE A 162 -31.97 -31.12 -3.81
CA ILE A 162 -32.68 -32.09 -2.95
C ILE A 162 -34.12 -31.64 -2.68
N GLN A 163 -34.33 -30.36 -2.34
CA GLN A 163 -35.69 -29.83 -2.12
C GLN A 163 -36.56 -29.85 -3.37
N GLN A 164 -35.97 -29.68 -4.57
CA GLN A 164 -36.70 -29.87 -5.83
C GLN A 164 -37.00 -31.36 -6.08
N MET A 165 -36.06 -32.26 -5.84
CA MET A 165 -36.26 -33.70 -5.96
C MET A 165 -37.38 -34.19 -5.04
N GLN A 166 -37.34 -33.84 -3.74
CA GLN A 166 -38.39 -34.19 -2.77
C GLN A 166 -39.77 -33.64 -3.15
N LYS A 167 -39.85 -32.48 -3.81
CA LYS A 167 -41.11 -31.97 -4.38
C LYS A 167 -41.58 -32.79 -5.58
N ARG A 168 -40.67 -33.19 -6.48
CA ARG A 168 -41.00 -34.11 -7.58
C ARG A 168 -41.44 -35.48 -7.08
N ASP A 169 -40.80 -36.02 -6.04
CA ASP A 169 -41.22 -37.28 -5.42
C ASP A 169 -42.65 -37.15 -4.85
N GLN A 170 -42.96 -36.06 -4.15
CA GLN A 170 -44.32 -35.76 -3.65
C GLN A 170 -45.34 -35.51 -4.78
N GLU A 171 -44.94 -34.91 -5.90
CA GLU A 171 -45.78 -34.77 -7.10
C GLU A 171 -46.04 -36.14 -7.75
N ILE A 172 -45.03 -37.03 -7.78
CA ILE A 172 -45.14 -38.40 -8.31
C ILE A 172 -46.04 -39.25 -7.42
N ASP A 173 -45.91 -39.18 -6.09
CA ASP A 173 -46.80 -39.86 -5.14
C ASP A 173 -48.26 -39.39 -5.28
N GLN A 174 -48.49 -38.08 -5.45
CA GLN A 174 -49.83 -37.53 -5.73
C GLN A 174 -50.36 -38.02 -7.08
N CYS A 175 -49.54 -38.06 -8.13
CA CYS A 175 -49.93 -38.65 -9.41
C CYS A 175 -50.24 -40.15 -9.29
N ALA A 176 -49.47 -40.90 -8.48
CA ALA A 176 -49.69 -42.32 -8.24
C ALA A 176 -51.00 -42.59 -7.49
N LEU A 177 -51.35 -41.75 -6.51
CA LEU A 177 -52.65 -41.79 -5.84
C LEU A 177 -53.80 -41.50 -6.81
N LEU A 178 -53.70 -40.45 -7.63
CA LEU A 178 -54.70 -40.15 -8.67
C LEU A 178 -54.84 -41.29 -9.71
N ILE A 179 -53.73 -41.97 -10.05
CA ILE A 179 -53.74 -43.16 -10.91
C ILE A 179 -54.39 -44.36 -10.19
N ALA A 180 -54.27 -44.49 -8.87
CA ALA A 180 -54.95 -45.52 -8.09
C ALA A 180 -56.46 -45.25 -7.98
N GLU A 181 -56.86 -44.00 -7.68
CA GLU A 181 -58.26 -43.58 -7.63
C GLU A 181 -58.96 -43.77 -8.98
N THR A 182 -58.34 -43.31 -10.08
CA THR A 182 -58.90 -43.50 -11.43
C THR A 182 -58.95 -44.97 -11.86
N LYS A 183 -57.98 -45.81 -11.45
CA LYS A 183 -58.07 -47.27 -11.64
C LYS A 183 -59.22 -47.88 -10.84
N GLN A 184 -59.46 -47.43 -9.61
CA GLN A 184 -60.59 -47.90 -8.81
C GLN A 184 -61.93 -47.46 -9.43
N GLU A 185 -62.02 -46.22 -9.95
CA GLU A 185 -63.18 -45.78 -10.73
C GLU A 185 -63.41 -46.63 -11.98
N ILE A 186 -62.35 -46.98 -12.72
CA ILE A 186 -62.43 -47.84 -13.90
C ILE A 186 -62.94 -49.22 -13.49
N GLN A 187 -62.39 -49.84 -12.45
CA GLN A 187 -62.87 -51.13 -11.94
C GLN A 187 -64.35 -51.07 -11.50
N ASN A 188 -64.76 -50.00 -10.80
CA ASN A 188 -66.15 -49.81 -10.39
C ASN A 188 -67.08 -49.66 -11.61
N LYS A 189 -66.65 -48.94 -12.65
CA LYS A 189 -67.38 -48.79 -13.93
C LYS A 189 -67.40 -50.10 -14.72
N GLU A 190 -66.34 -50.90 -14.70
CA GLU A 190 -66.28 -52.25 -15.30
C GLU A 190 -67.16 -53.27 -14.57
N ILE A 191 -67.33 -53.16 -13.24
CA ILE A 191 -68.29 -53.95 -12.47
C ILE A 191 -69.71 -53.55 -12.90
N LEU A 192 -70.04 -52.25 -12.88
CA LEU A 192 -71.35 -51.76 -13.30
C LEU A 192 -71.68 -52.12 -14.77
N LEU A 193 -70.71 -52.06 -15.68
CA LEU A 193 -70.88 -52.49 -17.07
C LEU A 193 -71.12 -54.00 -17.20
N ARG A 194 -70.46 -54.83 -16.37
CA ARG A 194 -70.75 -56.27 -16.29
C ARG A 194 -72.15 -56.56 -15.72
N GLU A 195 -72.59 -55.81 -14.71
CA GLU A 195 -73.95 -55.91 -14.17
C GLU A 195 -75.00 -55.50 -15.21
N LYS A 196 -74.78 -54.39 -15.93
CA LYS A 196 -75.71 -53.93 -16.97
C LYS A 196 -75.72 -54.82 -18.21
N THR A 197 -74.59 -55.43 -18.59
CA THR A 197 -74.57 -56.42 -19.69
C THR A 197 -75.19 -57.75 -19.26
N ALA A 198 -74.96 -58.23 -18.03
CA ALA A 198 -75.65 -59.40 -17.49
C ALA A 198 -77.16 -59.18 -17.38
N PHE A 199 -77.61 -58.00 -16.94
CA PHE A 199 -79.02 -57.61 -16.94
C PHE A 199 -79.59 -57.58 -18.36
N LEU A 200 -78.90 -56.98 -19.34
CA LEU A 200 -79.33 -56.98 -20.74
C LEU A 200 -79.43 -58.39 -21.35
N VAL A 201 -78.50 -59.28 -21.01
CA VAL A 201 -78.57 -60.71 -21.40
C VAL A 201 -79.79 -61.38 -20.74
N ASN A 202 -80.03 -61.14 -19.46
CA ASN A 202 -81.20 -61.68 -18.76
C ASN A 202 -82.52 -61.18 -19.39
N GLU A 203 -82.62 -59.88 -19.69
CA GLU A 203 -83.80 -59.29 -20.32
C GLU A 203 -83.99 -59.73 -21.78
N THR A 204 -82.93 -59.97 -22.55
CA THR A 204 -83.07 -60.55 -23.89
C THR A 204 -83.50 -62.03 -23.84
N VAL A 205 -83.08 -62.80 -22.83
CA VAL A 205 -83.58 -64.16 -22.59
C VAL A 205 -85.05 -64.13 -22.13
N ASN A 206 -85.42 -63.25 -21.21
CA ASN A 206 -86.80 -63.04 -20.78
C ASN A 206 -87.72 -62.69 -21.95
N ASN A 207 -87.32 -61.73 -22.80
CA ASN A 207 -88.05 -61.37 -24.01
C ASN A 207 -88.14 -62.57 -24.99
N MET A 208 -87.06 -63.35 -25.17
CA MET A 208 -87.11 -64.57 -26.00
C MET A 208 -88.04 -65.65 -25.41
N GLU A 209 -88.25 -65.70 -24.09
CA GLU A 209 -89.28 -66.53 -23.48
C GLU A 209 -90.69 -65.97 -23.68
N TYR A 210 -90.88 -64.65 -23.57
CA TYR A 210 -92.18 -64.02 -23.82
C TYR A 210 -92.61 -64.19 -25.28
N GLU A 211 -91.71 -64.02 -26.24
CA GLU A 211 -91.94 -64.35 -27.66
C GLU A 211 -92.38 -65.81 -27.86
N LYS A 212 -91.73 -66.77 -27.18
CA LYS A 212 -92.16 -68.19 -27.22
C LYS A 212 -93.56 -68.39 -26.63
N LYS A 213 -93.86 -67.73 -25.49
CA LYS A 213 -95.15 -67.79 -24.79
C LYS A 213 -96.27 -67.17 -25.65
N ILE A 214 -95.99 -66.04 -26.32
CA ILE A 214 -96.87 -65.39 -27.30
C ILE A 214 -97.11 -66.34 -28.47
N PHE A 215 -96.07 -66.89 -29.10
CA PHE A 215 -96.21 -67.83 -30.21
C PHE A 215 -97.04 -69.09 -29.86
N THR A 216 -96.92 -69.63 -28.64
CA THR A 216 -97.79 -70.71 -28.17
C THR A 216 -99.24 -70.24 -28.00
N ALA A 217 -99.48 -69.07 -27.41
CA ALA A 217 -100.82 -68.52 -27.23
C ALA A 217 -101.49 -68.14 -28.57
N GLU A 218 -100.74 -67.63 -29.55
CA GLU A 218 -101.24 -67.38 -30.91
C GLU A 218 -101.62 -68.68 -31.63
N ARG A 219 -100.83 -69.75 -31.44
CA ARG A 219 -101.13 -71.07 -32.00
C ARG A 219 -102.39 -71.67 -31.37
N GLU A 220 -102.56 -71.53 -30.06
CA GLU A 220 -103.78 -71.93 -29.34
C GLU A 220 -104.99 -71.10 -29.78
N ALA A 221 -104.85 -69.77 -29.87
CA ALA A 221 -105.90 -68.88 -30.36
C ALA A 221 -106.31 -69.21 -31.82
N ASN A 222 -105.37 -69.57 -32.70
CA ASN A 222 -105.68 -70.02 -34.05
C ASN A 222 -106.33 -71.41 -34.10
N ASN A 223 -106.01 -72.32 -33.17
CA ASN A 223 -106.73 -73.58 -33.03
C ASN A 223 -108.16 -73.34 -32.55
N LEU A 224 -108.37 -72.49 -31.53
CA LEU A 224 -109.69 -72.11 -31.03
C LEU A 224 -110.54 -71.38 -32.08
N ARG A 225 -109.93 -70.53 -32.92
CA ARG A 225 -110.61 -69.91 -34.07
C ARG A 225 -111.08 -70.92 -35.12
N LYS A 226 -110.27 -71.95 -35.41
CA LYS A 226 -110.66 -73.05 -36.30
C LYS A 226 -111.80 -73.87 -35.72
N GLU A 227 -111.73 -74.20 -34.43
CA GLU A 227 -112.80 -74.96 -33.77
C GLU A 227 -114.09 -74.13 -33.64
N PHE A 228 -114.00 -72.81 -33.44
CA PHE A 228 -115.17 -71.94 -33.53
C PHE A 228 -115.82 -71.99 -34.93
N GLN A 229 -115.02 -72.00 -36.01
CA GLN A 229 -115.53 -72.12 -37.39
C GLN A 229 -116.15 -73.50 -37.68
N THR A 230 -115.61 -74.61 -37.16
CA THR A 230 -116.19 -75.95 -37.34
C THR A 230 -117.50 -76.12 -36.55
N GLN A 231 -117.65 -75.44 -35.41
CA GLN A 231 -118.89 -75.47 -34.63
C GLN A 231 -119.96 -74.50 -35.16
N ASP A 232 -119.59 -73.32 -35.67
CA ASP A 232 -120.56 -72.40 -36.30
C ASP A 232 -121.11 -72.95 -37.63
N THR A 233 -120.28 -73.66 -38.41
CA THR A 233 -120.74 -74.37 -39.62
C THR A 233 -121.66 -75.55 -39.33
N ARG A 234 -121.50 -76.24 -38.19
CA ARG A 234 -122.52 -77.20 -37.69
C ARG A 234 -123.79 -76.49 -37.22
N ARG A 235 -123.66 -75.34 -36.56
CA ARG A 235 -124.80 -74.55 -36.07
C ARG A 235 -125.68 -74.05 -37.23
N THR A 236 -125.09 -73.63 -38.35
CA THR A 236 -125.87 -73.26 -39.56
C THR A 236 -126.53 -74.46 -40.21
N GLN A 237 -125.85 -75.62 -40.34
CA GLN A 237 -126.46 -76.86 -40.83
C GLN A 237 -127.71 -77.26 -40.03
N LEU A 238 -127.63 -77.27 -38.69
CA LEU A 238 -128.77 -77.56 -37.81
C LEU A 238 -129.88 -76.48 -37.90
N GLN A 239 -129.53 -75.23 -38.18
CA GLN A 239 -130.49 -74.15 -38.39
C GLN A 239 -131.25 -74.32 -39.71
N ASP A 240 -130.58 -74.74 -40.78
CA ASP A 240 -131.19 -75.04 -42.08
C ASP A 240 -132.12 -76.26 -41.99
N GLU A 241 -131.69 -77.35 -41.33
CA GLU A 241 -132.53 -78.51 -41.03
C GLU A 241 -133.82 -78.09 -40.30
N LEU A 242 -133.71 -77.32 -39.21
CA LEU A 242 -134.85 -76.80 -38.46
C LEU A 242 -135.77 -75.93 -39.33
N GLN A 243 -135.21 -75.15 -40.26
CA GLN A 243 -135.97 -74.34 -41.20
C GLN A 243 -136.74 -75.19 -42.23
N THR A 244 -136.19 -76.32 -42.69
CA THR A 244 -136.96 -77.28 -43.53
C THR A 244 -138.12 -77.91 -42.78
N LEU A 245 -137.91 -78.35 -41.54
CA LEU A 245 -138.96 -78.91 -40.68
C LEU A 245 -140.09 -77.90 -40.41
N LYS A 246 -139.72 -76.64 -40.16
CA LYS A 246 -140.69 -75.54 -39.96
C LYS A 246 -141.53 -75.26 -41.20
N SER A 247 -140.96 -75.42 -42.40
CA SER A 247 -141.69 -75.32 -43.67
C SER A 247 -142.73 -76.44 -43.83
N ILE A 248 -142.38 -77.68 -43.48
CA ILE A 248 -143.29 -78.83 -43.50
C ILE A 248 -144.47 -78.61 -42.53
N VAL A 249 -144.18 -78.20 -41.28
CA VAL A 249 -145.22 -77.91 -40.28
C VAL A 249 -146.17 -76.82 -40.76
N ASN A 250 -145.66 -75.69 -41.27
CA ASN A 250 -146.47 -74.60 -41.79
C ASN A 250 -147.41 -75.05 -42.93
N ARG A 251 -146.94 -75.95 -43.81
CA ARG A 251 -147.76 -76.50 -44.89
C ARG A 251 -148.91 -77.35 -44.36
N THR A 252 -148.63 -78.28 -43.44
CA THR A 252 -149.68 -79.10 -42.80
C THR A 252 -150.70 -78.28 -42.00
N ALA A 253 -150.28 -77.16 -41.38
CA ALA A 253 -151.18 -76.24 -40.71
C ALA A 253 -152.13 -75.53 -41.70
N SER A 254 -151.61 -75.04 -42.83
CA SER A 254 -152.39 -74.42 -43.91
C SER A 254 -153.45 -75.37 -44.48
N ASP A 255 -153.08 -76.63 -44.72
CA ASP A 255 -154.01 -77.65 -45.23
C ASP A 255 -155.15 -77.90 -44.22
N LEU A 256 -154.83 -77.94 -42.92
CA LEU A 256 -155.80 -78.14 -41.84
C LEU A 256 -156.75 -76.92 -41.66
N GLU A 257 -156.26 -75.70 -41.86
CA GLU A 257 -157.11 -74.50 -41.90
C GLU A 257 -158.03 -74.45 -43.14
N SER A 258 -157.57 -74.96 -44.29
CA SER A 258 -158.42 -75.09 -45.48
C SER A 258 -159.63 -76.02 -45.23
N LEU A 259 -159.43 -77.13 -44.51
CA LEU A 259 -160.50 -78.05 -44.12
C LEU A 259 -161.43 -77.43 -43.06
N ARG A 260 -160.88 -76.66 -42.10
CA ARG A 260 -161.69 -75.93 -41.10
C ARG A 260 -162.60 -74.90 -41.75
N THR A 261 -162.13 -74.14 -42.73
CA THR A 261 -162.95 -73.12 -43.41
C THR A 261 -164.11 -73.74 -44.20
N GLN A 262 -163.89 -74.87 -44.89
CA GLN A 262 -164.98 -75.64 -45.54
C GLN A 262 -166.06 -76.07 -44.53
N ILE A 263 -165.67 -76.58 -43.36
CA ILE A 263 -166.60 -76.96 -42.28
C ILE A 263 -167.39 -75.74 -41.76
N THR A 264 -166.78 -74.55 -41.68
CA THR A 264 -167.52 -73.33 -41.28
C THR A 264 -168.54 -72.86 -42.31
N ASN A 265 -168.30 -73.09 -43.61
CA ASN A 265 -169.25 -72.74 -44.66
C ASN A 265 -170.48 -73.66 -44.65
N LEU A 266 -170.29 -74.98 -44.50
CA LEU A 266 -171.40 -75.93 -44.34
C LEU A 266 -172.26 -75.61 -43.10
N LYS A 267 -171.65 -75.15 -41.99
CA LYS A 267 -172.40 -74.68 -40.81
C LYS A 267 -173.27 -73.44 -41.10
N LYS A 268 -172.82 -72.50 -41.96
CA LYS A 268 -173.62 -71.33 -42.37
C LYS A 268 -174.84 -71.73 -43.20
N GLU A 269 -174.72 -72.72 -44.09
CA GLU A 269 -175.87 -73.20 -44.89
C GLU A 269 -176.95 -73.86 -44.02
N ILE A 270 -176.55 -74.63 -43.00
CA ILE A 270 -177.46 -75.22 -42.01
C ILE A 270 -178.22 -74.13 -41.24
N GLN A 271 -177.51 -73.08 -40.79
CA GLN A 271 -178.13 -71.93 -40.12
C GLN A 271 -179.12 -71.19 -41.06
N GLY A 272 -178.79 -71.05 -42.34
CA GLY A 272 -179.69 -70.46 -43.35
C GLY A 272 -180.99 -71.26 -43.53
N LYS A 273 -180.93 -72.60 -43.52
CA LYS A 273 -182.13 -73.46 -43.56
C LYS A 273 -182.94 -73.41 -42.26
N GLN A 274 -182.27 -73.33 -41.10
CA GLN A 274 -182.94 -73.17 -39.80
C GLN A 274 -183.69 -71.84 -39.67
N ALA A 275 -183.14 -70.74 -40.19
CA ALA A 275 -183.82 -69.44 -40.20
C ALA A 275 -185.14 -69.48 -41.00
N ARG A 276 -185.16 -70.21 -42.12
CA ARG A 276 -186.35 -70.34 -42.98
C ARG A 276 -187.46 -71.22 -42.37
N LEU A 277 -187.12 -72.07 -41.39
CA LEU A 277 -188.08 -72.87 -40.62
C LEU A 277 -188.77 -72.06 -39.50
N LYS A 278 -188.04 -71.16 -38.81
CA LYS A 278 -188.61 -70.29 -37.76
C LYS A 278 -189.76 -69.43 -38.29
N LEU A 279 -189.57 -68.84 -39.47
CA LEU A 279 -190.53 -67.96 -40.14
C LEU A 279 -191.83 -68.66 -40.58
N LEU A 280 -191.89 -69.99 -40.60
CA LEU A 280 -193.15 -70.74 -40.74
C LEU A 280 -193.76 -71.13 -39.39
N ASN A 281 -192.95 -71.53 -38.40
CA ASN A 281 -193.44 -71.90 -37.08
C ASN A 281 -194.07 -70.71 -36.32
N GLU A 282 -193.52 -69.50 -36.52
CA GLU A 282 -194.07 -68.24 -35.97
C GLU A 282 -195.50 -67.93 -36.43
N LYS A 283 -195.97 -68.52 -37.55
CA LYS A 283 -197.35 -68.40 -38.04
C LYS A 283 -198.31 -69.48 -37.53
N ASN A 284 -197.82 -70.53 -36.86
CA ASN A 284 -198.61 -71.74 -36.60
C ASN A 284 -198.67 -72.14 -35.11
N ALA A 285 -197.96 -71.44 -34.22
CA ALA A 285 -197.87 -71.75 -32.79
C ALA A 285 -198.36 -70.63 -31.84
N SER A 286 -198.77 -69.46 -32.37
CA SER A 286 -199.61 -68.49 -31.65
C SER A 286 -201.09 -68.93 -31.57
N LEU A 287 -201.38 -70.17 -31.99
CA LEU A 287 -202.71 -70.71 -32.29
C LEU A 287 -203.43 -71.34 -31.08
N SER A 288 -202.70 -71.80 -30.05
CA SER A 288 -203.20 -72.92 -29.20
C SER A 288 -203.42 -72.60 -27.71
N ASP A 289 -202.63 -71.74 -27.06
CA ASP A 289 -202.69 -71.55 -25.60
C ASP A 289 -203.35 -70.23 -25.17
N LYS A 290 -204.41 -69.86 -25.89
CA LYS A 290 -205.61 -69.20 -25.32
C LYS A 290 -206.90 -69.98 -25.64
N LEU A 291 -206.78 -71.29 -25.91
CA LEU A 291 -207.90 -72.21 -26.19
C LEU A 291 -208.20 -73.16 -25.00
N LYS A 292 -207.78 -72.80 -23.80
CA LYS A 292 -207.99 -73.55 -22.55
C LYS A 292 -208.50 -72.58 -21.49
N LEU A 293 -209.49 -73.00 -20.71
CA LEU A 293 -210.47 -72.15 -20.03
C LEU A 293 -211.30 -71.30 -21.02
N ALA A 294 -212.21 -71.84 -21.84
CA ALA A 294 -212.85 -73.16 -21.93
C ALA A 294 -213.66 -73.63 -20.71
N ILE A 295 -214.98 -73.75 -20.93
CA ILE A 295 -216.02 -74.23 -20.01
C ILE A 295 -216.48 -73.17 -18.98
N GLU A 296 -217.78 -72.90 -18.81
CA GLU A 296 -218.94 -73.27 -19.66
C GLU A 296 -219.33 -72.11 -20.62
N GLU A 297 -219.94 -72.27 -21.81
CA GLU A 297 -221.19 -72.95 -22.25
C GLU A 297 -222.51 -72.19 -21.83
N THR A 298 -223.79 -72.42 -22.26
CA THR A 298 -224.44 -73.66 -22.80
C THR A 298 -225.50 -73.46 -24.05
N LEU A 299 -226.85 -73.26 -24.41
CA LEU A 299 -228.37 -72.91 -24.17
C LEU A 299 -228.79 -71.43 -23.82
N SER A 300 -230.03 -70.89 -24.06
CA SER A 300 -231.32 -71.46 -24.61
C SER A 300 -232.20 -70.51 -25.44
N ALA A 301 -232.80 -70.92 -26.55
CA ALA A 301 -232.38 -71.97 -27.49
C ALA A 301 -232.01 -71.24 -28.78
N GLU A 302 -230.90 -71.57 -29.43
CA GLU A 302 -230.21 -72.88 -29.48
C GLU A 302 -228.89 -72.96 -28.66
N GLU A 303 -228.33 -74.09 -28.17
CA GLU A 303 -228.85 -75.31 -27.51
C GLU A 303 -227.73 -75.92 -26.59
N LYS A 304 -227.91 -75.97 -25.23
CA LYS A 304 -227.15 -76.65 -24.09
C LYS A 304 -227.25 -76.14 -22.55
N ALA A 305 -227.61 -74.85 -22.24
CA ALA A 305 -227.40 -73.81 -21.15
C ALA A 305 -226.79 -73.97 -19.74
N LEU A 306 -227.15 -74.94 -18.90
CA LEU A 306 -227.25 -74.63 -17.46
C LEU A 306 -226.09 -75.15 -16.57
N ARG A 307 -224.91 -74.49 -16.59
CA ARG A 307 -223.76 -74.84 -15.72
C ARG A 307 -222.88 -73.70 -15.12
N LEU A 308 -222.95 -72.46 -15.61
CA LEU A 308 -221.86 -71.44 -15.55
C LEU A 308 -221.54 -70.74 -14.21
N GLU A 309 -221.72 -71.39 -13.05
CA GLU A 309 -221.49 -70.75 -11.75
C GLU A 309 -220.68 -71.57 -10.72
N GLU A 310 -220.49 -72.89 -10.89
CA GLU A 310 -219.79 -73.70 -9.87
C GLU A 310 -218.25 -73.68 -9.98
N ILE A 311 -217.69 -73.59 -11.20
CA ILE A 311 -216.23 -73.60 -11.42
C ILE A 311 -215.55 -72.28 -10.95
N LEU A 312 -216.30 -71.17 -10.91
CA LEU A 312 -215.77 -69.82 -10.69
C LEU A 312 -215.15 -69.55 -9.31
N LYS A 313 -215.39 -70.39 -8.30
CA LYS A 313 -215.01 -70.11 -6.88
C LYS A 313 -213.69 -70.73 -6.40
N GLU A 314 -213.06 -71.60 -7.19
CA GLU A 314 -211.77 -72.21 -6.80
C GLU A 314 -210.55 -71.52 -7.43
N GLU A 315 -210.67 -70.98 -8.66
CA GLU A 315 -209.63 -70.19 -9.32
C GLU A 315 -209.26 -68.91 -8.55
N GLU A 316 -210.23 -68.21 -7.94
CA GLU A 316 -209.99 -66.92 -7.25
C GLU A 316 -208.92 -66.99 -6.16
N LYS A 317 -208.79 -68.14 -5.46
CA LYS A 317 -207.79 -68.34 -4.39
C LYS A 317 -206.36 -68.50 -4.93
N SER A 318 -206.20 -69.01 -6.15
CA SER A 318 -204.89 -69.25 -6.79
C SER A 318 -204.17 -67.93 -7.08
N VAL A 319 -204.93 -66.89 -7.42
CA VAL A 319 -204.41 -65.55 -7.78
C VAL A 319 -203.83 -64.82 -6.57
N GLU A 320 -204.49 -64.91 -5.40
CA GLU A 320 -204.13 -64.14 -4.19
C GLU A 320 -202.76 -64.54 -3.60
N GLU A 321 -202.36 -65.82 -3.74
CA GLU A 321 -201.02 -66.26 -3.32
C GLU A 321 -199.90 -65.67 -4.20
N LYS A 322 -200.12 -65.56 -5.51
CA LYS A 322 -199.09 -65.05 -6.46
C LYS A 322 -198.82 -63.55 -6.31
N GLU A 323 -199.79 -62.75 -5.87
CA GLU A 323 -199.55 -61.33 -5.56
C GLU A 323 -198.62 -61.14 -4.35
N ASN A 324 -198.62 -62.08 -3.39
CA ASN A 324 -197.79 -61.98 -2.20
C ASN A 324 -196.29 -62.18 -2.47
N GLU A 325 -195.91 -63.09 -3.36
CA GLU A 325 -194.52 -63.25 -3.81
C GLU A 325 -193.99 -61.94 -4.45
N MET A 326 -194.82 -61.24 -5.23
CA MET A 326 -194.43 -60.00 -5.90
C MET A 326 -194.28 -58.81 -4.93
N ARG A 327 -194.94 -58.84 -3.76
CA ARG A 327 -194.67 -57.86 -2.68
C ARG A 327 -193.28 -58.06 -2.07
N GLN A 328 -192.92 -59.30 -1.73
CA GLN A 328 -191.63 -59.61 -1.07
C GLN A 328 -190.41 -59.18 -1.90
N LEU A 329 -190.46 -59.35 -3.22
CA LEU A 329 -189.38 -58.94 -4.13
C LEU A 329 -189.17 -57.42 -4.18
N LYS A 330 -190.22 -56.60 -4.00
CA LYS A 330 -190.12 -55.14 -3.99
C LYS A 330 -189.45 -54.63 -2.71
N ASP A 331 -189.75 -55.22 -1.56
CA ASP A 331 -189.07 -54.90 -0.29
C ASP A 331 -187.57 -55.23 -0.31
N LEU A 332 -187.21 -56.32 -1.00
CA LEU A 332 -185.82 -56.75 -1.16
C LEU A 332 -185.01 -55.74 -1.99
N LEU A 333 -185.61 -55.20 -3.05
CA LEU A 333 -185.03 -54.13 -3.88
C LEU A 333 -184.80 -52.83 -3.09
N PHE A 334 -185.78 -52.44 -2.26
CA PHE A 334 -185.70 -51.25 -1.42
C PHE A 334 -184.54 -51.34 -0.41
N LYS A 335 -184.43 -52.48 0.30
CA LYS A 335 -183.33 -52.74 1.24
C LYS A 335 -181.95 -52.64 0.57
N LYS A 336 -181.78 -53.21 -0.62
CA LYS A 336 -180.51 -53.12 -1.37
C LYS A 336 -180.17 -51.71 -1.84
N THR A 337 -181.18 -50.89 -2.15
CA THR A 337 -180.98 -49.48 -2.50
C THR A 337 -180.54 -48.66 -1.28
N GLN A 338 -181.08 -48.98 -0.09
CA GLN A 338 -180.67 -48.35 1.17
C GLN A 338 -179.23 -48.76 1.58
N GLU A 339 -178.85 -50.03 1.44
CA GLU A 339 -177.47 -50.51 1.67
C GLU A 339 -176.45 -49.76 0.79
N LEU A 340 -176.75 -49.60 -0.51
CA LEU A 340 -175.87 -48.91 -1.47
C LEU A 340 -175.67 -47.43 -1.08
N LYS A 341 -176.71 -46.76 -0.58
CA LYS A 341 -176.62 -45.38 -0.08
C LYS A 341 -175.69 -45.28 1.14
N VAL A 342 -175.78 -46.21 2.09
CA VAL A 342 -174.87 -46.27 3.26
C VAL A 342 -173.40 -46.49 2.85
N GLN A 343 -173.12 -47.27 1.79
CA GLN A 343 -171.74 -47.45 1.32
C GLN A 343 -171.19 -46.20 0.62
N THR A 344 -171.99 -45.51 -0.22
CA THR A 344 -171.54 -44.25 -0.86
C THR A 344 -171.33 -43.08 0.11
N ASP A 345 -172.02 -43.07 1.26
CA ASP A 345 -171.72 -42.09 2.32
C ASP A 345 -170.44 -42.44 3.13
N LYS A 346 -170.12 -43.74 3.29
CA LYS A 346 -168.82 -44.17 3.84
C LYS A 346 -167.66 -43.84 2.90
N GLU A 347 -167.84 -44.01 1.59
CA GLU A 347 -166.85 -43.66 0.57
C GLU A 347 -166.42 -42.19 0.68
N LYS A 348 -167.36 -41.27 0.90
CA LYS A 348 -167.08 -39.82 1.11
C LYS A 348 -166.24 -39.57 2.37
N ILE A 349 -166.48 -40.31 3.45
CA ILE A 349 -165.70 -40.20 4.69
C ILE A 349 -164.26 -40.67 4.44
N VAL A 350 -164.09 -41.83 3.79
CA VAL A 350 -162.77 -42.36 3.43
C VAL A 350 -162.03 -41.43 2.46
N LEU A 351 -162.72 -40.78 1.51
CA LEU A 351 -162.12 -39.76 0.65
C LEU A 351 -161.63 -38.53 1.43
N ALA A 352 -162.39 -38.07 2.43
CA ALA A 352 -161.96 -36.97 3.30
C ALA A 352 -160.75 -37.36 4.18
N GLU A 353 -160.71 -38.59 4.68
CA GLU A 353 -159.54 -39.15 5.39
C GLU A 353 -158.32 -39.28 4.47
N ILE A 354 -158.51 -39.73 3.22
CA ILE A 354 -157.46 -39.76 2.19
C ILE A 354 -156.93 -38.35 1.89
N GLU A 355 -157.79 -37.35 1.77
CA GLU A 355 -157.36 -35.95 1.60
C GLU A 355 -156.58 -35.42 2.81
N GLY A 356 -157.03 -35.73 4.03
CA GLY A 356 -156.31 -35.41 5.26
C GLY A 356 -154.93 -36.06 5.31
N GLY A 357 -154.87 -37.35 4.95
CA GLY A 357 -153.64 -38.13 4.78
C GLY A 357 -152.72 -37.56 3.70
N GLN A 358 -153.25 -37.13 2.55
CA GLN A 358 -152.45 -36.48 1.51
C GLN A 358 -151.89 -35.13 1.97
N LYS A 359 -152.63 -34.36 2.77
CA LYS A 359 -152.18 -33.09 3.36
C LYS A 359 -151.09 -33.33 4.42
N SER A 360 -151.23 -34.32 5.29
CA SER A 360 -150.19 -34.71 6.26
C SER A 360 -148.94 -35.29 5.57
N LEU A 361 -149.11 -36.09 4.51
CA LEU A 361 -148.02 -36.68 3.72
C LEU A 361 -147.28 -35.60 2.90
N LYS A 362 -147.95 -34.54 2.42
CA LYS A 362 -147.30 -33.35 1.86
C LYS A 362 -146.45 -32.61 2.91
N ASN A 363 -146.94 -32.47 4.14
CA ASN A 363 -146.19 -31.85 5.25
C ASN A 363 -145.01 -32.71 5.72
N LEU A 364 -145.15 -34.03 5.73
CA LEU A 364 -144.04 -34.96 5.97
C LEU A 364 -143.02 -34.91 4.84
N LYS A 365 -143.44 -34.86 3.57
CA LYS A 365 -142.53 -34.67 2.42
C LYS A 365 -141.82 -33.32 2.42
N SER A 366 -142.42 -32.23 2.89
CA SER A 366 -141.73 -30.94 3.01
C SER A 366 -140.75 -30.92 4.19
N ARG A 367 -141.05 -31.62 5.29
CA ARG A 367 -140.11 -31.84 6.40
C ARG A 367 -138.96 -32.78 6.04
N LEU A 368 -139.24 -33.82 5.26
CA LEU A 368 -138.23 -34.73 4.72
C LEU A 368 -137.31 -34.01 3.73
N ARG A 369 -137.85 -33.20 2.80
CA ARG A 369 -137.02 -32.31 1.95
C ARG A 369 -136.15 -31.33 2.73
N LYS A 370 -136.59 -30.82 3.89
CA LYS A 370 -135.73 -30.00 4.76
C LYS A 370 -134.58 -30.83 5.31
N LEU A 371 -134.86 -32.02 5.85
CA LEU A 371 -133.83 -32.96 6.28
C LEU A 371 -132.89 -33.36 5.13
N ASP A 372 -133.38 -33.57 3.91
CA ASP A 372 -132.55 -33.83 2.73
C ASP A 372 -131.63 -32.63 2.44
N THR A 373 -132.13 -31.39 2.48
CA THR A 373 -131.29 -30.20 2.29
C THR A 373 -130.31 -29.95 3.42
N ASP A 374 -130.63 -30.36 4.65
CA ASP A 374 -129.73 -30.24 5.79
C ASP A 374 -128.70 -31.38 5.82
N LEU A 375 -129.05 -32.57 5.31
CA LEU A 375 -128.13 -33.69 5.06
C LEU A 375 -127.20 -33.41 3.88
N LEU A 376 -127.68 -32.75 2.82
CA LEU A 376 -126.82 -32.23 1.74
C LEU A 376 -125.85 -31.16 2.26
N LYS A 377 -126.30 -30.21 3.10
CA LYS A 377 -125.38 -29.27 3.77
C LYS A 377 -124.40 -29.98 4.70
N GLN A 378 -124.81 -31.04 5.39
CA GLN A 378 -123.90 -31.86 6.20
C GLN A 378 -122.90 -32.61 5.31
N GLN A 379 -123.30 -33.12 4.15
CA GLN A 379 -122.38 -33.70 3.17
C GLN A 379 -121.43 -32.65 2.60
N GLU A 380 -121.90 -31.45 2.24
CA GLU A 380 -121.04 -30.33 1.84
C GLU A 380 -120.07 -29.94 2.96
N LEU A 381 -120.52 -29.90 4.22
CA LEU A 381 -119.68 -29.54 5.37
C LEU A 381 -118.69 -30.66 5.71
N ILE A 382 -119.07 -31.92 5.54
CA ILE A 382 -118.16 -33.08 5.61
C ILE A 382 -117.15 -33.04 4.46
N TYR A 383 -117.56 -32.82 3.20
CA TYR A 383 -116.63 -32.69 2.08
C TYR A 383 -115.66 -31.51 2.23
N ASN A 384 -116.13 -30.38 2.77
CA ASN A 384 -115.26 -29.24 3.11
C ASN A 384 -114.31 -29.57 4.28
N GLN A 385 -114.77 -30.32 5.29
CA GLN A 385 -113.92 -30.80 6.38
C GLN A 385 -112.93 -31.87 5.90
N ASP A 386 -113.32 -32.81 5.04
CA ASP A 386 -112.44 -33.81 4.43
C ASP A 386 -111.43 -33.16 3.49
N PHE A 387 -111.81 -32.13 2.72
CA PHE A 387 -110.87 -31.34 1.94
C PHE A 387 -109.88 -30.58 2.83
N TYR A 388 -110.36 -30.00 3.94
CA TYR A 388 -109.52 -29.32 4.93
C TYR A 388 -108.61 -30.31 5.68
N ILE A 389 -109.11 -31.51 6.00
CA ILE A 389 -108.37 -32.62 6.61
C ILE A 389 -107.33 -33.15 5.62
N GLN A 390 -107.64 -33.32 4.33
CA GLN A 390 -106.65 -33.68 3.31
C GLN A 390 -105.62 -32.57 3.09
N GLN A 391 -106.02 -31.29 3.19
CA GLN A 391 -105.09 -30.16 3.10
C GLN A 391 -104.19 -30.07 4.34
N ILE A 392 -104.72 -30.38 5.53
CA ILE A 392 -103.94 -30.51 6.77
C ILE A 392 -103.06 -31.77 6.71
N GLN A 393 -103.53 -32.93 6.28
CA GLN A 393 -102.75 -34.17 6.15
C GLN A 393 -101.61 -33.99 5.15
N ARG A 394 -101.87 -33.40 3.97
CA ARG A 394 -100.80 -33.04 3.01
C ARG A 394 -99.80 -32.02 3.58
N ARG A 395 -100.21 -31.22 4.58
CA ARG A 395 -99.32 -30.32 5.32
C ARG A 395 -98.63 -31.05 6.49
N LEU A 396 -99.25 -32.07 7.08
CA LEU A 396 -98.74 -32.90 8.17
C LEU A 396 -97.67 -33.84 7.64
N SER A 397 -97.95 -34.64 6.60
CA SER A 397 -96.95 -35.48 5.90
C SER A 397 -95.73 -34.66 5.44
N ARG A 398 -95.94 -33.41 4.98
CA ARG A 398 -94.86 -32.46 4.63
C ARG A 398 -94.08 -31.88 5.82
N LEU A 399 -94.64 -31.93 7.03
CA LEU A 399 -93.98 -31.53 8.29
C LEU A 399 -93.38 -32.73 9.04
N GLU A 400 -93.93 -33.93 8.84
CA GLU A 400 -93.52 -35.21 9.43
C GLU A 400 -92.43 -35.91 8.59
N GLY A 401 -92.27 -35.52 7.32
CA GLY A 401 -91.15 -35.95 6.46
C GLY A 401 -91.49 -36.98 5.39
N GLU A 402 -92.77 -37.30 5.17
CA GLU A 402 -93.22 -38.10 4.03
C GLU A 402 -93.29 -37.22 2.77
N VAL A 403 -92.13 -37.10 2.13
CA VAL A 403 -91.95 -36.57 0.77
C VAL A 403 -91.94 -37.75 -0.22
N ASN A 404 -92.19 -37.49 -1.52
CA ASN A 404 -91.99 -38.50 -2.57
C ASN A 404 -90.56 -39.07 -2.49
N SER A 405 -90.40 -40.37 -2.77
CA SER A 405 -89.11 -41.10 -2.68
C SER A 405 -87.96 -40.32 -3.33
N ASP A 406 -88.17 -39.86 -4.56
CA ASP A 406 -87.21 -39.13 -5.39
C ASP A 406 -86.82 -37.77 -4.76
N GLU A 407 -87.79 -37.05 -4.19
CA GLU A 407 -87.52 -35.77 -3.50
C GLU A 407 -86.77 -36.00 -2.18
N LYS A 408 -87.06 -37.10 -1.48
CA LYS A 408 -86.31 -37.52 -0.29
C LYS A 408 -84.88 -37.91 -0.63
N GLU A 409 -84.64 -38.70 -1.67
CA GLU A 409 -83.29 -39.05 -2.13
C GLU A 409 -82.50 -37.81 -2.58
N VAL A 410 -83.13 -36.86 -3.28
CA VAL A 410 -82.49 -35.59 -3.67
C VAL A 410 -82.16 -34.70 -2.45
N LEU A 411 -82.99 -34.71 -1.41
CA LEU A 411 -82.73 -33.97 -0.16
C LEU A 411 -81.67 -34.67 0.70
N GLU A 412 -81.69 -36.00 0.84
CA GLU A 412 -80.66 -36.76 1.54
C GLU A 412 -79.32 -36.69 0.81
N GLY A 413 -79.31 -36.71 -0.52
CA GLY A 413 -78.16 -36.42 -1.37
C GLY A 413 -77.59 -35.03 -1.11
N LYS A 414 -78.42 -33.98 -1.13
CA LYS A 414 -77.98 -32.61 -0.76
C LYS A 414 -77.49 -32.50 0.68
N VAL A 415 -78.08 -33.23 1.62
CA VAL A 415 -77.58 -33.30 3.01
C VAL A 415 -76.24 -34.02 3.07
N ALA A 416 -76.00 -35.05 2.25
CA ALA A 416 -74.71 -35.71 2.14
C ALA A 416 -73.65 -34.81 1.49
N GLU A 417 -73.99 -34.06 0.43
CA GLU A 417 -73.12 -33.05 -0.18
C GLU A 417 -72.79 -31.90 0.78
N LEU A 418 -73.78 -31.39 1.52
CA LEU A 418 -73.59 -30.33 2.52
C LEU A 418 -72.77 -30.82 3.72
N LYS A 419 -72.92 -32.10 4.12
CA LYS A 419 -72.03 -32.73 5.13
C LYS A 419 -70.61 -32.92 4.60
N LYS A 420 -70.44 -33.44 3.37
CA LYS A 420 -69.13 -33.62 2.73
C LYS A 420 -68.39 -32.30 2.60
N THR A 421 -69.05 -31.27 2.07
CA THR A 421 -68.46 -29.92 1.96
C THR A 421 -68.21 -29.27 3.33
N LEU A 422 -69.06 -29.50 4.35
CA LEU A 422 -68.76 -29.07 5.72
C LEU A 422 -67.50 -29.74 6.28
N GLU A 423 -67.33 -31.05 6.10
CA GLU A 423 -66.16 -31.80 6.54
C GLU A 423 -64.89 -31.41 5.76
N GLU A 424 -65.00 -31.09 4.47
CA GLU A 424 -63.93 -30.51 3.65
C GLU A 424 -63.55 -29.10 4.13
N LYS A 425 -64.54 -28.25 4.48
CA LYS A 425 -64.27 -26.90 5.04
C LYS A 425 -63.69 -26.97 6.45
N LYS A 426 -64.07 -27.94 7.29
CA LYS A 426 -63.40 -28.22 8.57
C LYS A 426 -61.95 -28.62 8.35
N LYS A 427 -61.67 -29.63 7.52
CA LYS A 427 -60.30 -30.06 7.19
C LYS A 427 -59.46 -28.90 6.64
N ALA A 428 -60.02 -28.08 5.75
CA ALA A 428 -59.35 -26.87 5.25
C ALA A 428 -59.10 -25.85 6.37
N TYR A 429 -60.04 -25.64 7.29
CA TYR A 429 -59.88 -24.78 8.46
C TYR A 429 -58.80 -25.31 9.41
N ASP A 430 -58.76 -26.61 9.71
CA ASP A 430 -57.78 -27.22 10.60
C ASP A 430 -56.36 -27.13 10.01
N VAL A 431 -56.23 -27.32 8.69
CA VAL A 431 -54.98 -27.06 7.96
C VAL A 431 -54.59 -25.59 8.06
N LEU A 432 -55.50 -24.64 7.79
CA LEU A 432 -55.26 -23.19 7.93
C LEU A 432 -54.90 -22.79 9.36
N GLN A 433 -55.54 -23.37 10.37
CA GLN A 433 -55.24 -23.17 11.79
C GLN A 433 -53.84 -23.70 12.13
N SER A 434 -53.44 -24.85 11.60
CA SER A 434 -52.09 -25.40 11.79
C SER A 434 -51.02 -24.54 11.11
N LEU A 435 -51.29 -24.03 9.90
CA LEU A 435 -50.41 -23.13 9.15
C LEU A 435 -50.29 -21.77 9.83
N TYR A 436 -51.40 -21.23 10.35
CA TYR A 436 -51.41 -20.00 11.15
C TYR A 436 -50.55 -20.14 12.42
N ARG A 437 -50.67 -21.27 13.16
CA ARG A 437 -49.84 -21.53 14.34
C ARG A 437 -48.35 -21.67 13.99
N LYS A 438 -48.01 -22.31 12.86
CA LYS A 438 -46.63 -22.34 12.34
C LYS A 438 -46.13 -20.92 12.05
N LEU A 439 -46.85 -20.16 11.23
CA LEU A 439 -46.52 -18.78 10.86
C LEU A 439 -46.36 -17.88 12.11
N GLN A 440 -47.19 -18.06 13.13
CA GLN A 440 -47.10 -17.33 14.40
C GLN A 440 -45.83 -17.68 15.19
N ASN A 441 -45.40 -18.94 15.18
CA ASN A 441 -44.12 -19.36 15.76
C ASN A 441 -42.93 -18.83 14.93
N ASP A 442 -43.01 -18.91 13.60
CA ASP A 442 -41.98 -18.42 12.68
C ASP A 442 -41.77 -16.91 12.84
N VAL A 443 -42.86 -16.14 13.02
CA VAL A 443 -42.82 -14.72 13.38
C VAL A 443 -42.20 -14.47 14.77
N GLN A 444 -42.44 -15.32 15.77
CA GLN A 444 -41.75 -15.20 17.07
C GLN A 444 -40.25 -15.51 16.98
N ILE A 445 -39.87 -16.53 16.21
CA ILE A 445 -38.46 -16.89 15.95
C ILE A 445 -37.77 -15.73 15.22
N THR A 446 -38.42 -15.20 14.18
CA THR A 446 -37.90 -14.06 13.38
C THR A 446 -37.76 -12.78 14.22
N LYS A 447 -38.69 -12.51 15.14
CA LYS A 447 -38.52 -11.41 16.10
C LYS A 447 -37.30 -11.63 16.99
N ARG A 448 -37.12 -12.83 17.57
CA ARG A 448 -35.95 -13.14 18.41
C ARG A 448 -34.62 -13.05 17.66
N THR A 449 -34.56 -13.32 16.35
CA THR A 449 -33.33 -13.11 15.57
C THR A 449 -33.11 -11.65 15.20
N ILE A 450 -34.16 -10.88 14.92
CA ILE A 450 -34.11 -9.41 14.78
C ILE A 450 -33.64 -8.75 16.09
N ASP A 451 -34.17 -9.16 17.24
CA ASP A 451 -33.80 -8.58 18.54
C ASP A 451 -32.32 -8.89 18.88
N LYS A 452 -31.86 -10.13 18.66
CA LYS A 452 -30.43 -10.49 18.79
C LYS A 452 -29.51 -9.71 17.86
N THR A 453 -29.83 -9.64 16.57
CA THR A 453 -29.02 -8.87 15.61
C THR A 453 -29.05 -7.37 15.90
N ARG A 454 -30.10 -6.87 16.56
CA ARG A 454 -30.17 -5.50 17.10
C ARG A 454 -29.28 -5.30 18.33
N GLU A 455 -29.22 -6.28 19.23
CA GLU A 455 -28.25 -6.28 20.35
C GLU A 455 -26.81 -6.30 19.83
N GLU A 456 -26.49 -7.23 18.92
CA GLU A 456 -25.19 -7.36 18.26
C GLU A 456 -24.78 -6.06 17.53
N THR A 457 -25.66 -5.47 16.73
CA THR A 457 -25.37 -4.19 16.04
C THR A 457 -25.22 -3.03 17.02
N SER A 458 -25.98 -2.99 18.13
CA SER A 458 -25.77 -1.98 19.17
C SER A 458 -24.41 -2.12 19.88
N GLY A 459 -23.96 -3.36 20.15
CA GLY A 459 -22.63 -3.64 20.69
C GLY A 459 -21.51 -3.28 19.71
N LEU A 460 -21.71 -3.51 18.41
CA LEU A 460 -20.78 -3.08 17.36
C LEU A 460 -20.72 -1.55 17.22
N ILE A 461 -21.84 -0.83 17.36
CA ILE A 461 -21.86 0.63 17.38
C ILE A 461 -21.05 1.17 18.57
N VAL A 462 -21.29 0.67 19.77
CA VAL A 462 -20.49 1.04 20.96
C VAL A 462 -19.00 0.72 20.75
N LYS A 463 -18.68 -0.42 20.13
CA LYS A 463 -17.29 -0.78 19.82
C LYS A 463 -16.65 0.15 18.78
N ILE A 464 -17.42 0.66 17.82
CA ILE A 464 -16.97 1.68 16.86
C ILE A 464 -16.73 3.01 17.58
N GLU A 465 -17.62 3.43 18.49
CA GLU A 465 -17.48 4.66 19.29
C GLU A 465 -16.26 4.60 20.24
N GLU A 466 -15.98 3.45 20.85
CA GLU A 466 -14.73 3.23 21.60
C GLU A 466 -13.49 3.36 20.71
N LEU A 467 -13.53 2.77 19.50
CA LEU A 467 -12.40 2.80 18.57
C LEU A 467 -12.18 4.20 17.95
N THR A 468 -13.23 4.96 17.67
CA THR A 468 -13.08 6.36 17.23
C THR A 468 -12.50 7.22 18.33
N LEU A 469 -12.93 7.07 19.59
CA LEU A 469 -12.36 7.79 20.74
C LEU A 469 -10.85 7.47 20.93
N VAL A 470 -10.45 6.21 20.77
CA VAL A 470 -9.03 5.79 20.80
C VAL A 470 -8.23 6.38 19.63
N ASN A 471 -8.83 6.44 18.43
CA ASN A 471 -8.22 7.07 17.26
C ASN A 471 -8.08 8.60 17.44
N GLU A 472 -9.08 9.29 17.96
CA GLU A 472 -9.01 10.73 18.25
C GLU A 472 -7.95 11.05 19.31
N ARG A 473 -7.87 10.24 20.37
CA ARG A 473 -6.85 10.38 21.41
C ARG A 473 -5.45 10.15 20.86
N SER A 474 -5.21 9.08 20.12
CA SER A 474 -3.89 8.79 19.53
C SER A 474 -3.50 9.82 18.45
N LEU A 475 -4.46 10.37 17.70
CA LEU A 475 -4.25 11.52 16.83
C LEU A 475 -3.88 12.80 17.61
N GLN A 476 -4.46 13.04 18.78
CA GLN A 476 -4.09 14.17 19.65
C GLN A 476 -2.68 13.98 20.24
N GLU A 477 -2.34 12.78 20.68
CA GLU A 477 -1.00 12.42 21.18
C GLU A 477 0.05 12.51 20.07
N LEU A 478 -0.27 12.09 18.84
CA LEU A 478 0.56 12.29 17.64
C LEU A 478 0.76 13.78 17.29
N ARG A 479 -0.26 14.63 17.46
CA ARG A 479 -0.12 16.10 17.28
C ARG A 479 0.83 16.69 18.33
N LYS A 480 0.71 16.29 19.60
CA LYS A 480 1.64 16.69 20.68
C LYS A 480 3.08 16.25 20.37
N ALA A 481 3.29 14.99 19.97
CA ALA A 481 4.60 14.48 19.60
C ALA A 481 5.22 15.21 18.38
N LYS A 482 4.39 15.61 17.40
CA LYS A 482 4.84 16.45 16.27
C LYS A 482 5.27 17.85 16.72
N HIS A 483 4.55 18.47 17.66
CA HIS A 483 4.91 19.78 18.21
C HIS A 483 6.23 19.71 18.97
N ILE A 484 6.38 18.74 19.89
CA ILE A 484 7.63 18.51 20.65
C ILE A 484 8.80 18.26 19.70
N LYS A 485 8.61 17.48 18.62
CA LYS A 485 9.64 17.30 17.59
C LYS A 485 10.03 18.63 16.92
N GLN A 486 9.07 19.52 16.65
CA GLN A 486 9.34 20.83 16.04
C GLN A 486 10.10 21.74 17.00
N GLU A 487 9.75 21.75 18.29
CA GLU A 487 10.46 22.48 19.35
C GLU A 487 11.90 21.99 19.49
N MET A 488 12.11 20.67 19.65
CA MET A 488 13.46 20.06 19.68
C MET A 488 14.28 20.36 18.41
N MET A 489 13.65 20.46 17.24
CA MET A 489 14.33 20.87 16.00
C MET A 489 14.69 22.35 15.97
N VAL A 490 13.94 23.23 16.64
CA VAL A 490 14.33 24.65 16.80
C VAL A 490 15.50 24.77 17.78
N GLU A 491 15.47 24.03 18.90
CA GLU A 491 16.56 23.99 19.89
C GLU A 491 17.87 23.46 19.29
N ASP A 492 17.83 22.34 18.56
CA ASP A 492 18.97 21.80 17.82
C ASP A 492 19.57 22.82 16.82
N ASN A 493 18.72 23.57 16.12
CA ASN A 493 19.19 24.64 15.22
C ASN A 493 19.77 25.85 15.97
N LEU A 494 19.24 26.22 17.13
CA LEU A 494 19.81 27.24 18.01
C LEU A 494 21.18 26.82 18.52
N LEU A 495 21.32 25.60 19.06
CA LEU A 495 22.59 25.03 19.51
C LEU A 495 23.61 24.93 18.37
N LYS A 496 23.18 24.59 17.14
CA LYS A 496 24.04 24.62 15.95
C LYS A 496 24.48 26.03 15.57
N LEU A 497 23.66 27.05 15.77
CA LEU A 497 24.04 28.47 15.56
C LEU A 497 25.02 28.94 16.64
N GLU A 498 24.83 28.56 17.90
CA GLU A 498 25.75 28.86 19.00
C GLU A 498 27.10 28.16 18.82
N MET A 499 27.11 26.87 18.46
CA MET A 499 28.32 26.14 18.11
C MET A 499 29.06 26.77 16.92
N LYS A 500 28.36 27.32 15.93
CA LYS A 500 28.98 28.12 14.85
C LYS A 500 29.56 29.43 15.36
N ARG A 501 28.84 30.17 16.23
CA ARG A 501 29.35 31.41 16.86
C ARG A 501 30.61 31.13 17.67
N LEU A 502 30.60 30.11 18.54
CA LEU A 502 31.74 29.71 19.35
C LEU A 502 32.94 29.25 18.51
N ARG A 503 32.72 28.44 17.47
CA ARG A 503 33.78 28.05 16.52
C ARG A 503 34.39 29.27 15.82
N ASN A 504 33.56 30.19 15.31
CA ASN A 504 34.06 31.42 14.68
C ASN A 504 34.84 32.29 15.69
N THR A 505 34.37 32.40 16.94
CA THR A 505 35.10 33.09 18.01
C THR A 505 36.44 32.42 18.32
N LEU A 506 36.51 31.08 18.31
CA LEU A 506 37.75 30.33 18.49
C LEU A 506 38.73 30.55 17.31
N CYS A 507 38.27 30.48 16.06
CA CYS A 507 39.09 30.80 14.88
C CYS A 507 39.64 32.23 14.96
N ASN A 508 38.78 33.22 15.22
CA ASN A 508 39.16 34.63 15.40
C ASN A 508 40.14 34.85 16.57
N LYS A 509 40.21 33.93 17.54
CA LYS A 509 41.19 33.95 18.64
C LYS A 509 42.49 33.27 18.23
N ALA A 510 42.44 32.13 17.52
CA ALA A 510 43.61 31.44 16.98
C ALA A 510 44.36 32.32 15.96
N GLU A 511 43.65 33.00 15.05
CA GLU A 511 44.23 33.98 14.11
C GLU A 511 44.92 35.14 14.84
N LYS A 512 44.36 35.59 15.97
CA LYS A 512 44.98 36.62 16.82
C LYS A 512 46.22 36.11 17.56
N VAL A 513 46.25 34.85 17.99
CA VAL A 513 47.45 34.23 18.55
C VAL A 513 48.53 34.10 17.47
N LEU A 514 48.21 33.53 16.30
CA LEU A 514 49.14 33.37 15.18
C LEU A 514 49.73 34.70 14.67
N THR A 515 48.93 35.77 14.63
CA THR A 515 49.43 37.10 14.25
C THR A 515 50.31 37.74 15.33
N LEU A 516 50.02 37.53 16.62
CA LEU A 516 50.89 37.95 17.72
C LEU A 516 52.19 37.14 17.78
N GLU A 517 52.15 35.83 17.51
CA GLU A 517 53.32 34.97 17.41
C GLU A 517 54.21 35.38 16.24
N LYS A 518 53.63 35.66 15.06
CA LYS A 518 54.36 36.20 13.91
C LYS A 518 55.03 37.53 14.24
N GLN A 519 54.32 38.46 14.88
CA GLN A 519 54.89 39.73 15.34
C GLN A 519 56.01 39.51 16.37
N GLN A 520 55.85 38.56 17.30
CA GLN A 520 56.89 38.23 18.28
C GLN A 520 58.15 37.65 17.60
N LEU A 521 58.01 36.81 16.58
CA LEU A 521 59.12 36.27 15.79
C LEU A 521 59.81 37.35 14.95
N GLU A 522 59.04 38.26 14.33
CA GLU A 522 59.57 39.42 13.61
C GLU A 522 60.36 40.35 14.53
N LEU A 523 59.83 40.65 15.74
CA LEU A 523 60.53 41.44 16.75
C LEU A 523 61.79 40.73 17.29
N LYS A 524 61.71 39.43 17.59
CA LYS A 524 62.88 38.61 18.00
C LYS A 524 63.98 38.64 16.94
N LYS A 525 63.61 38.52 15.66
CA LYS A 525 64.54 38.61 14.53
C LYS A 525 65.17 40.00 14.43
N ALA A 526 64.37 41.07 14.46
CA ALA A 526 64.87 42.44 14.38
C ALA A 526 65.79 42.81 15.57
N ILE A 527 65.50 42.29 16.76
CA ILE A 527 66.38 42.42 17.94
C ILE A 527 67.69 41.68 17.69
N ALA A 528 67.66 40.43 17.21
CA ALA A 528 68.86 39.65 16.93
C ALA A 528 69.76 40.33 15.87
N GLU A 529 69.17 40.75 14.74
CA GLU A 529 69.85 41.52 13.69
C GLU A 529 70.47 42.80 14.26
N ARG A 530 69.73 43.58 15.08
CA ARG A 530 70.26 44.80 15.70
C ARG A 530 71.35 44.53 16.73
N THR A 531 71.30 43.44 17.49
CA THR A 531 72.39 43.05 18.40
C THR A 531 73.65 42.66 17.65
N GLU A 532 73.52 42.02 16.47
CA GLU A 532 74.66 41.67 15.62
C GLU A 532 75.28 42.90 14.94
N GLU A 533 74.47 43.85 14.46
CA GLU A 533 74.94 45.17 14.02
C GLU A 533 75.75 45.87 15.12
N ILE A 534 75.21 45.92 16.34
CA ILE A 534 75.89 46.52 17.50
C ILE A 534 77.19 45.77 17.83
N ARG A 535 77.22 44.43 17.72
CA ARG A 535 78.42 43.62 17.92
C ARG A 535 79.50 43.95 16.88
N ILE A 536 79.12 44.07 15.60
CA ILE A 536 80.03 44.42 14.50
C ILE A 536 80.56 45.85 14.68
N HIS A 537 79.69 46.82 15.00
CA HIS A 537 80.10 48.20 15.29
C HIS A 537 81.03 48.28 16.51
N LYS A 538 80.77 47.52 17.58
CA LYS A 538 81.66 47.45 18.74
C LYS A 538 83.02 46.86 18.38
N ALA A 539 83.06 45.77 17.62
CA ALA A 539 84.32 45.17 17.15
C ALA A 539 85.12 46.12 16.23
N MET A 540 84.44 46.93 15.40
CA MET A 540 85.05 47.97 14.59
C MET A 540 85.64 49.10 15.45
N LEU A 541 84.92 49.56 16.47
CA LEU A 541 85.42 50.58 17.41
C LEU A 541 86.60 50.04 18.23
N GLU A 542 86.55 48.78 18.68
CA GLU A 542 87.67 48.13 19.36
C GLU A 542 88.91 47.98 18.45
N SER A 543 88.74 47.77 17.14
CA SER A 543 89.88 47.74 16.21
C SER A 543 90.45 49.13 15.94
N GLN A 544 89.61 50.16 15.84
CA GLN A 544 90.04 51.57 15.74
C GLN A 544 90.82 52.01 17.00
N ILE A 545 90.34 51.67 18.20
CA ILE A 545 91.04 51.94 19.46
C ILE A 545 92.43 51.28 19.46
N ARG A 546 92.53 50.01 19.05
CA ARG A 546 93.84 49.31 18.95
C ARG A 546 94.80 49.97 17.96
N LEU A 547 94.30 50.50 16.84
CA LEU A 547 95.13 51.24 15.88
C LEU A 547 95.61 52.58 16.47
N LEU A 548 94.72 53.34 17.12
CA LEU A 548 95.07 54.60 17.80
C LEU A 548 96.03 54.37 18.99
N ASP A 549 95.89 53.27 19.72
CA ASP A 549 96.87 52.84 20.73
C ASP A 549 98.24 52.56 20.09
N GLN A 550 98.29 51.83 18.96
CA GLN A 550 99.54 51.56 18.22
C GLN A 550 100.18 52.84 17.70
N GLU A 551 99.40 53.79 17.17
CA GLU A 551 99.87 55.10 16.74
C GLU A 551 100.40 55.91 17.93
N ARG A 552 99.69 55.94 19.07
CA ARG A 552 100.19 56.58 20.31
C ARG A 552 101.49 55.95 20.77
N HIS A 553 101.62 54.62 20.75
CA HIS A 553 102.86 53.93 21.11
C HIS A 553 104.01 54.24 20.15
N ARG A 554 103.74 54.31 18.83
CA ARG A 554 104.71 54.75 17.83
C ARG A 554 105.15 56.21 18.07
N MET A 555 104.22 57.14 18.25
CA MET A 555 104.53 58.54 18.53
C MET A 555 105.29 58.70 19.85
N SER A 556 105.01 57.85 20.85
CA SER A 556 105.75 57.81 22.11
C SER A 556 107.20 57.31 21.92
N ALA A 557 107.41 56.33 21.05
CA ALA A 557 108.75 55.85 20.68
C ALA A 557 109.52 56.91 19.88
N GLU A 558 108.90 57.53 18.87
CA GLU A 558 109.50 58.64 18.12
C GLU A 558 109.83 59.83 19.05
N PHE A 559 109.00 60.11 20.06
CA PHE A 559 109.30 61.12 21.09
C PHE A 559 110.49 60.73 21.99
N GLN A 560 110.58 59.47 22.43
CA GLN A 560 111.74 58.96 23.19
C GLN A 560 113.04 59.03 22.36
N ASP A 561 113.00 58.69 21.06
CA ASP A 561 114.15 58.85 20.16
C ASP A 561 114.58 60.32 20.01
N ARG A 562 113.62 61.26 19.98
CA ARG A 562 113.90 62.70 19.96
C ARG A 562 114.51 63.17 21.29
N LEU A 563 114.00 62.72 22.43
CA LEU A 563 114.60 62.98 23.75
C LEU A 563 116.02 62.43 23.83
N TRP A 564 116.26 61.17 23.43
CA TRP A 564 117.59 60.56 23.41
C TRP A 564 118.55 61.33 22.49
N LYS A 565 118.06 61.81 21.34
CA LYS A 565 118.85 62.63 20.41
C LYS A 565 119.16 64.02 20.98
N ILE A 566 118.25 64.62 21.75
CA ILE A 566 118.47 65.85 22.53
C ILE A 566 119.50 65.60 23.63
N ASP A 567 119.38 64.55 24.42
CA ASP A 567 120.33 64.24 25.49
C ASP A 567 121.71 63.86 24.94
N LYS A 568 121.79 63.20 23.78
CA LYS A 568 123.06 63.01 23.05
C LYS A 568 123.68 64.33 22.60
N LEU A 569 122.87 65.33 22.24
CA LEU A 569 123.36 66.69 21.96
C LEU A 569 123.76 67.44 23.23
N LYS A 570 123.03 67.30 24.35
CA LYS A 570 123.45 67.82 25.67
C LYS A 570 124.78 67.23 26.10
N ARG A 571 124.94 65.90 26.08
CA ARG A 571 126.22 65.23 26.39
C ARG A 571 127.34 65.69 25.45
N ARG A 572 127.07 65.91 24.16
CA ARG A 572 128.06 66.48 23.23
C ARG A 572 128.42 67.93 23.57
N TYR A 573 127.45 68.73 24.01
CA TYR A 573 127.68 70.10 24.47
C TYR A 573 128.47 70.11 25.79
N GLU A 574 128.10 69.31 26.79
CA GLU A 574 128.84 69.10 28.05
C GLU A 574 130.29 68.70 27.77
N ILE A 575 130.53 67.73 26.88
CA ILE A 575 131.87 67.31 26.47
C ILE A 575 132.62 68.45 25.75
N PHE A 576 131.94 69.26 24.94
CA PHE A 576 132.55 70.43 24.29
C PHE A 576 132.91 71.53 25.30
N THR A 577 132.04 71.80 26.29
CA THR A 577 132.30 72.74 27.39
C THR A 577 133.45 72.26 28.26
N LEU A 578 133.49 70.97 28.62
CA LEU A 578 134.60 70.35 29.36
C LEU A 578 135.90 70.34 28.53
N SER A 579 135.82 70.14 27.22
CA SER A 579 136.97 70.26 26.30
C SER A 579 137.43 71.71 26.08
N MET A 580 136.64 72.69 26.50
CA MET A 580 136.99 74.12 26.53
C MET A 580 137.34 74.60 27.95
N MET A 581 137.31 73.72 28.95
CA MET A 581 137.89 73.99 30.26
C MET A 581 139.38 73.57 30.27
N PRO A 582 140.30 74.48 30.63
CA PRO A 582 141.68 74.11 30.92
C PRO A 582 141.79 73.13 32.09
N PRO A 583 142.89 72.35 32.19
CA PRO A 583 143.15 71.48 33.35
C PRO A 583 143.31 72.30 34.65
N GLU A 584 143.09 71.62 35.78
CA GLU A 584 142.99 72.21 37.12
C GLU A 584 144.22 73.08 37.47
N GLY A 585 144.01 74.39 37.67
CA GLY A 585 145.06 75.29 38.16
C GLY A 585 144.87 76.78 37.85
N GLU A 586 144.16 77.14 36.77
CA GLU A 586 143.89 78.54 36.40
C GLU A 586 142.40 78.91 36.40
N GLU A 587 142.09 80.14 36.84
CA GLU A 587 140.73 80.67 36.86
C GLU A 587 140.15 80.92 35.46
N MET A 588 138.82 80.85 35.33
CA MET A 588 138.09 80.96 34.06
C MET A 588 138.19 82.37 33.42
N LYS A 589 139.23 82.58 32.62
CA LYS A 589 139.40 83.75 31.75
C LYS A 589 138.43 83.68 30.56
N SER A 590 137.20 84.15 30.78
CA SER A 590 136.15 84.28 29.75
C SER A 590 136.65 85.01 28.49
N GLN A 591 136.00 84.81 27.34
CA GLN A 591 136.31 85.56 26.11
C GLN A 591 136.25 87.09 26.32
N ALA A 592 135.42 87.55 27.26
CA ALA A 592 135.40 88.94 27.71
C ALA A 592 136.72 89.41 28.35
N TYR A 593 137.46 88.56 29.07
CA TYR A 593 138.78 88.90 29.63
C TYR A 593 139.80 89.16 28.53
N TYR A 594 139.80 88.35 27.47
CA TYR A 594 140.69 88.58 26.32
C TYR A 594 140.30 89.84 25.54
N VAL A 595 139.01 90.15 25.42
CA VAL A 595 138.53 91.42 24.86
C VAL A 595 138.92 92.61 25.75
N ILE A 596 138.85 92.48 27.07
CA ILE A 596 139.23 93.54 28.03
C ILE A 596 140.76 93.76 28.05
N LYS A 597 141.57 92.70 28.01
CA LYS A 597 143.03 92.83 27.91
C LYS A 597 143.45 93.45 26.57
N ALA A 598 142.83 93.03 25.47
CA ALA A 598 143.00 93.67 24.17
C ALA A 598 142.49 95.12 24.15
N ALA A 599 141.46 95.46 24.93
CA ALA A 599 140.99 96.82 25.10
C ALA A 599 141.97 97.67 25.92
N GLN A 600 142.58 97.14 26.98
CA GLN A 600 143.61 97.84 27.78
C GLN A 600 144.90 98.06 26.97
N GLU A 601 145.33 97.07 26.20
CA GLU A 601 146.46 97.21 25.25
C GLU A 601 146.12 98.20 24.13
N LYS A 602 144.87 98.20 23.66
CA LYS A 602 144.37 99.21 22.71
C LYS A 602 144.28 100.60 23.34
N GLU A 603 143.94 100.75 24.62
CA GLU A 603 143.78 102.04 25.27
C GLU A 603 145.14 102.68 25.61
N ALA A 604 146.17 101.87 25.89
CA ALA A 604 147.57 102.32 25.87
C ALA A 604 147.99 102.82 24.48
N LEU A 605 147.72 102.04 23.43
CA LEU A 605 147.91 102.46 22.03
C LEU A 605 147.01 103.64 21.61
N GLN A 606 145.94 103.94 22.36
CA GLN A 606 145.04 105.05 22.11
C GLN A 606 145.45 106.32 22.88
N GLN A 607 146.29 106.23 23.92
CA GLN A 607 147.00 107.40 24.44
C GLN A 607 148.15 107.83 23.51
N GLU A 608 148.89 106.88 22.94
CA GLU A 608 149.76 107.16 21.78
C GLU A 608 148.95 107.61 20.55
N GLY A 609 147.70 107.15 20.47
CA GLY A 609 146.69 107.58 19.51
C GLY A 609 146.26 109.03 19.69
N ASP A 610 145.96 109.50 20.90
CA ASP A 610 145.51 110.87 21.19
C ASP A 610 146.58 111.91 20.82
N ASP A 611 147.87 111.58 21.02
CA ASP A 611 149.00 112.40 20.56
C ASP A 611 149.10 112.45 19.02
N LEU A 612 148.55 111.47 18.30
CA LEU A 612 148.38 111.48 16.85
C LEU A 612 147.04 112.11 16.42
N ASP A 613 145.97 111.98 17.22
CA ASP A 613 144.67 112.59 16.96
C ASP A 613 144.69 114.10 17.17
N ALA A 614 145.55 114.63 18.05
CA ALA A 614 145.90 116.05 18.07
C ALA A 614 146.49 116.54 16.72
N LYS A 615 147.10 115.65 15.92
CA LYS A 615 147.56 115.92 14.55
C LYS A 615 146.43 115.67 13.53
N ILE A 616 145.57 114.67 13.73
CA ILE A 616 144.41 114.37 12.88
C ILE A 616 143.29 115.41 13.04
N SER A 617 143.16 116.11 14.16
CA SER A 617 142.24 117.25 14.31
C SER A 617 142.57 118.45 13.41
N LYS A 618 143.78 118.52 12.83
CA LYS A 618 144.03 119.40 11.66
C LYS A 618 143.38 118.85 10.39
N ALA A 619 143.51 117.55 10.12
CA ALA A 619 142.88 116.87 8.99
C ALA A 619 141.35 116.75 9.11
N GLN A 620 140.77 116.78 10.31
CA GLN A 620 139.31 116.77 10.52
C GLN A 620 138.62 118.03 9.93
N LYS A 621 139.35 119.14 9.75
CA LYS A 621 138.86 120.30 8.97
C LYS A 621 138.75 120.01 7.47
N GLU A 622 139.52 119.04 6.97
CA GLU A 622 139.48 118.55 5.59
C GLU A 622 138.36 117.51 5.44
N ILE A 623 138.02 116.78 6.51
CA ILE A 623 136.86 115.86 6.57
C ILE A 623 135.52 116.61 6.43
N MET A 624 135.41 117.86 6.91
CA MET A 624 134.23 118.71 6.63
C MET A 624 133.98 118.92 5.13
N ALA A 625 135.00 118.85 4.27
CA ALA A 625 134.80 118.92 2.83
C ALA A 625 134.13 117.64 2.29
N MET A 626 134.40 116.48 2.90
CA MET A 626 133.80 115.19 2.54
C MET A 626 132.36 115.01 3.04
N GLU A 627 131.90 115.79 4.02
CA GLU A 627 130.49 115.81 4.43
C GLU A 627 129.54 116.26 3.30
N ASN A 628 130.02 117.01 2.31
CA ASN A 628 129.24 117.30 1.10
C ASN A 628 128.89 116.03 0.29
N SER A 629 129.73 114.99 0.33
CA SER A 629 129.44 113.69 -0.30
C SER A 629 128.28 112.95 0.38
N LEU A 630 127.99 113.27 1.65
CA LEU A 630 126.82 112.76 2.39
C LEU A 630 125.50 113.25 1.76
N CYS A 631 125.53 114.36 0.99
CA CYS A 631 124.40 114.81 0.19
C CYS A 631 124.06 113.85 -0.97
N VAL A 632 125.06 113.17 -1.55
CA VAL A 632 124.85 112.22 -2.66
C VAL A 632 124.20 110.91 -2.18
N LEU A 633 124.56 110.45 -0.97
CA LEU A 633 123.99 109.22 -0.40
C LEU A 633 122.47 109.34 -0.15
N LYS A 634 121.94 110.57 0.01
CA LYS A 634 120.49 110.81 0.14
C LYS A 634 119.68 110.39 -1.09
N ASN A 635 120.32 110.18 -2.26
CA ASN A 635 119.65 109.56 -3.42
C ASN A 635 119.32 108.07 -3.22
N TRP A 636 119.99 107.34 -2.32
CA TRP A 636 119.71 105.92 -2.07
C TRP A 636 118.37 105.71 -1.34
N ASN A 637 117.84 106.73 -0.64
CA ASN A 637 116.45 106.74 -0.15
C ASN A 637 115.42 106.64 -1.29
N ARG A 638 115.80 106.76 -2.56
CA ARG A 638 114.89 106.54 -3.70
C ARG A 638 114.53 105.05 -3.89
N ASN A 639 115.27 104.11 -3.31
CA ASN A 639 114.94 102.69 -3.33
C ASN A 639 113.79 102.31 -2.36
N TYR A 640 113.23 103.29 -1.62
CA TYR A 640 111.97 103.19 -0.88
C TYR A 640 110.72 103.01 -1.79
N LYS A 641 110.88 102.36 -2.95
CA LYS A 641 109.85 102.07 -3.96
C LYS A 641 109.78 100.60 -4.40
N GLU A 642 110.73 99.76 -3.99
CA GLU A 642 110.69 98.32 -4.30
C GLU A 642 109.81 97.52 -3.31
N SER A 643 109.29 98.18 -2.27
CA SER A 643 108.60 97.55 -1.12
C SER A 643 107.13 97.13 -1.35
N PHE A 644 106.54 97.28 -2.54
CA PHE A 644 105.11 97.01 -2.76
C PHE A 644 104.77 96.27 -4.07
N LYS A 645 104.99 94.93 -4.05
CA LYS A 645 104.34 93.87 -4.87
C LYS A 645 104.86 92.48 -4.39
N ALA A 646 104.17 91.35 -4.54
CA ALA A 646 102.81 91.06 -5.03
C ALA A 646 102.24 89.80 -4.32
N PHE A 647 100.97 89.45 -4.59
CA PHE A 647 100.36 88.17 -4.17
C PHE A 647 100.76 87.00 -5.10
N PRO A 648 100.64 85.75 -4.61
CA PRO A 648 99.51 84.93 -5.06
C PRO A 648 98.71 84.29 -3.91
N GLU A 649 97.48 83.87 -4.22
CA GLU A 649 96.61 83.12 -3.31
C GLU A 649 96.97 81.63 -3.31
N THR A 650 97.22 81.06 -2.13
CA THR A 650 97.21 79.60 -1.90
C THR A 650 96.61 79.32 -0.53
N SER A 651 95.45 78.64 -0.51
CA SER A 651 94.80 78.12 0.69
C SER A 651 94.39 76.67 0.45
N GLU A 652 94.56 75.81 1.46
CA GLU A 652 94.27 74.37 1.42
C GLU A 652 92.78 74.08 1.16
N GLU A 653 91.90 75.04 1.49
CA GLU A 653 90.44 75.01 1.29
C GLU A 653 90.04 74.74 -0.17
N LEU A 654 90.86 75.17 -1.15
CA LEU A 654 90.57 74.98 -2.57
C LEU A 654 90.79 73.51 -2.99
N GLU A 655 91.75 72.82 -2.40
CA GLU A 655 91.91 71.38 -2.61
C GLU A 655 90.79 70.57 -1.95
N GLU A 656 90.40 70.91 -0.71
CA GLU A 656 89.29 70.22 -0.04
C GLU A 656 87.98 70.38 -0.81
N ARG A 657 87.69 71.58 -1.32
CA ARG A 657 86.53 71.80 -2.19
C ARG A 657 86.57 70.92 -3.43
N LEU A 658 87.72 70.79 -4.11
CA LEU A 658 87.86 69.94 -5.29
C LEU A 658 87.72 68.45 -4.96
N LYS A 659 88.24 68.00 -3.80
CA LYS A 659 88.06 66.64 -3.29
C LYS A 659 86.59 66.35 -2.98
N LEU A 660 85.87 67.27 -2.35
CA LEU A 660 84.43 67.16 -2.05
C LEU A 660 83.56 67.20 -3.32
N GLU A 661 83.85 68.07 -4.28
CA GLU A 661 83.15 68.09 -5.58
C GLU A 661 83.37 66.78 -6.36
N LYS A 662 84.57 66.18 -6.29
CA LYS A 662 84.83 64.87 -6.90
C LYS A 662 84.04 63.76 -6.22
N ASN A 663 84.07 63.69 -4.88
CA ASN A 663 83.29 62.72 -4.10
C ASN A 663 81.79 62.81 -4.39
N LYS A 664 81.26 64.02 -4.64
CA LYS A 664 79.87 64.23 -5.07
C LYS A 664 79.60 63.61 -6.45
N ARG A 665 80.47 63.87 -7.44
CA ARG A 665 80.32 63.32 -8.81
C ARG A 665 80.35 61.78 -8.78
N ASP A 666 81.28 61.19 -8.04
CA ASP A 666 81.39 59.75 -7.84
C ASP A 666 80.13 59.14 -7.16
N ALA A 667 79.46 59.90 -6.29
CA ALA A 667 78.19 59.50 -5.67
C ALA A 667 77.00 59.62 -6.65
N ASP A 668 76.92 60.70 -7.43
CA ASP A 668 75.90 60.91 -8.46
C ASP A 668 75.98 59.84 -9.57
N GLU A 669 77.18 59.39 -9.93
CA GLU A 669 77.36 58.27 -10.87
C GLU A 669 76.93 56.92 -10.29
N LYS A 670 77.27 56.64 -9.02
CA LYS A 670 76.78 55.44 -8.31
C LYS A 670 75.26 55.46 -8.16
N TYR A 671 74.64 56.63 -7.99
CA TYR A 671 73.18 56.79 -7.98
C TYR A 671 72.57 56.51 -9.36
N LYS A 672 73.13 57.09 -10.44
CA LYS A 672 72.71 56.82 -11.83
C LYS A 672 72.93 55.36 -12.27
N TYR A 673 73.90 54.66 -11.68
CA TYR A 673 74.08 53.22 -11.84
C TYR A 673 72.98 52.43 -11.13
N LYS A 674 72.70 52.74 -9.85
CA LYS A 674 71.60 52.12 -9.10
C LYS A 674 70.23 52.35 -9.75
N GLN A 675 69.95 53.53 -10.28
CA GLN A 675 68.72 53.80 -11.04
C GLN A 675 68.59 52.93 -12.31
N ARG A 676 69.69 52.73 -13.06
CA ARG A 676 69.70 51.80 -14.20
C ARG A 676 69.45 50.37 -13.75
N LYS A 677 70.12 49.92 -12.68
CA LYS A 677 69.91 48.58 -12.11
C LYS A 677 68.47 48.35 -11.62
N ILE A 678 67.80 49.39 -11.09
CA ILE A 678 66.38 49.33 -10.72
C ILE A 678 65.49 49.16 -11.96
N LYS A 679 65.75 49.89 -13.06
CA LYS A 679 65.01 49.69 -14.32
C LYS A 679 65.21 48.29 -14.90
N GLU A 680 66.44 47.81 -14.97
CA GLU A 680 66.75 46.44 -15.38
C GLU A 680 65.98 45.41 -14.52
N LEU A 681 65.89 45.61 -13.20
CA LEU A 681 65.16 44.71 -12.31
C LEU A 681 63.63 44.83 -12.47
N GLN A 682 63.10 46.00 -12.81
CA GLN A 682 61.68 46.20 -13.13
C GLN A 682 61.31 45.54 -14.47
N GLU A 683 62.15 45.70 -15.49
CA GLU A 683 61.98 45.04 -16.80
C GLU A 683 62.08 43.51 -16.67
N ASN A 684 63.01 43.00 -15.85
CA ASN A 684 63.10 41.57 -15.54
C ASN A 684 61.92 41.04 -14.71
N LEU A 685 61.36 41.82 -13.78
CA LEU A 685 60.13 41.45 -13.08
C LEU A 685 58.94 41.40 -14.04
N GLN A 686 58.84 42.37 -14.96
CA GLN A 686 57.75 42.43 -15.94
C GLN A 686 57.83 41.29 -16.96
N SER A 687 59.03 40.91 -17.43
CA SER A 687 59.20 39.75 -18.32
C SER A 687 58.96 38.42 -17.60
N MET A 688 59.41 38.27 -16.35
CA MET A 688 59.10 37.11 -15.51
C MET A 688 57.60 36.98 -15.23
N GLN A 689 56.89 38.09 -15.07
CA GLN A 689 55.43 38.08 -14.87
C GLN A 689 54.68 37.73 -16.17
N GLN A 690 55.10 38.25 -17.33
CA GLN A 690 54.58 37.79 -18.63
C GLN A 690 54.83 36.30 -18.86
N HIS A 691 56.00 35.78 -18.48
CA HIS A 691 56.32 34.36 -18.54
C HIS A 691 55.45 33.52 -17.59
N PHE A 692 55.16 34.03 -16.39
CA PHE A 692 54.23 33.40 -15.45
C PHE A 692 52.78 33.36 -16.00
N ASP A 693 52.31 34.42 -16.64
CA ASP A 693 50.98 34.45 -17.27
C ASP A 693 50.89 33.47 -18.45
N VAL A 694 51.99 33.26 -19.20
CA VAL A 694 52.09 32.22 -20.24
C VAL A 694 52.04 30.81 -19.61
N ILE A 695 52.77 30.58 -18.51
CA ILE A 695 52.71 29.30 -17.77
C ILE A 695 51.30 29.05 -17.20
N GLN A 696 50.59 30.06 -16.70
CA GLN A 696 49.20 29.89 -16.24
C GLN A 696 48.29 29.46 -17.40
N LYS A 697 48.41 30.07 -18.58
CA LYS A 697 47.64 29.69 -19.78
C LYS A 697 47.96 28.26 -20.22
N GLN A 698 49.23 27.87 -20.23
CA GLN A 698 49.64 26.49 -20.49
C GLN A 698 49.08 25.53 -19.43
N GLN A 699 49.06 25.90 -18.15
CA GLN A 699 48.48 25.08 -17.09
C GLN A 699 46.95 24.93 -17.23
N ALA A 700 46.25 25.94 -17.75
CA ALA A 700 44.83 25.84 -18.07
C ALA A 700 44.58 24.85 -19.21
N ILE A 701 45.30 25.00 -20.33
CA ILE A 701 45.20 24.08 -21.49
C ILE A 701 45.53 22.63 -21.09
N LEU A 702 46.57 22.42 -20.26
CA LEU A 702 46.91 21.08 -19.75
C LEU A 702 45.87 20.51 -18.78
N LYS A 703 45.10 21.34 -18.07
CA LYS A 703 43.95 20.90 -17.26
C LYS A 703 42.77 20.50 -18.15
N GLU A 704 42.49 21.26 -19.22
CA GLU A 704 41.44 20.92 -20.19
C GLU A 704 41.76 19.60 -20.90
N GLN A 705 42.98 19.46 -21.45
CA GLN A 705 43.46 18.20 -22.03
C GLN A 705 43.42 17.04 -21.03
N LYS A 706 43.76 17.27 -19.75
CA LYS A 706 43.61 16.23 -18.71
C LYS A 706 42.14 15.83 -18.53
N ASN A 707 41.21 16.78 -18.52
CA ASN A 707 39.77 16.50 -18.39
C ASN A 707 39.24 15.74 -19.62
N GLU A 708 39.65 16.11 -20.83
CA GLU A 708 39.34 15.38 -22.07
C GLU A 708 39.86 13.94 -22.04
N LYS A 709 41.13 13.73 -21.65
CA LYS A 709 41.70 12.39 -21.51
C LYS A 709 41.03 11.60 -20.38
N GLN A 710 40.58 12.24 -19.30
CA GLN A 710 39.78 11.58 -18.26
C GLN A 710 38.38 11.18 -18.77
N ALA A 711 37.71 12.02 -19.57
CA ALA A 711 36.45 11.68 -20.22
C ALA A 711 36.61 10.50 -21.19
N LEU A 712 37.67 10.51 -22.00
CA LEU A 712 38.01 9.40 -22.89
C LEU A 712 38.31 8.10 -22.11
N VAL A 713 39.02 8.17 -20.97
CA VAL A 713 39.25 7.02 -20.10
C VAL A 713 37.96 6.51 -19.45
N LEU A 714 36.99 7.39 -19.13
CA LEU A 714 35.68 6.97 -18.65
C LEU A 714 34.86 6.28 -19.75
N GLN A 715 34.90 6.79 -20.98
CA GLN A 715 34.27 6.15 -22.14
C GLN A 715 34.90 4.77 -22.41
N LEU A 716 36.22 4.68 -22.53
CA LEU A 716 36.93 3.41 -22.75
C LEU A 716 36.68 2.40 -21.62
N LYS A 717 36.51 2.85 -20.36
CA LYS A 717 36.08 1.97 -19.26
C LYS A 717 34.65 1.45 -19.46
N LYS A 718 33.71 2.31 -19.86
CA LYS A 718 32.33 1.91 -20.19
C LYS A 718 32.32 0.90 -21.35
N ASP A 719 33.11 1.15 -22.40
CA ASP A 719 33.26 0.24 -23.53
C ASP A 719 33.84 -1.11 -23.08
N ILE A 720 34.86 -1.12 -22.21
CA ILE A 720 35.42 -2.35 -21.61
C ILE A 720 34.35 -3.11 -20.82
N GLU A 721 33.53 -2.46 -19.99
CA GLU A 721 32.43 -3.12 -19.27
C GLU A 721 31.35 -3.66 -20.23
N GLU A 722 31.07 -2.99 -21.35
CA GLU A 722 30.15 -3.48 -22.40
C GLU A 722 30.75 -4.62 -23.25
N HIS A 723 32.07 -4.70 -23.35
CA HIS A 723 32.78 -5.78 -24.05
C HIS A 723 33.02 -7.02 -23.17
N LYS A 724 33.17 -6.89 -21.84
CA LYS A 724 33.24 -8.04 -20.91
C LYS A 724 32.13 -9.10 -21.08
N PRO A 725 30.83 -8.78 -21.17
CA PRO A 725 29.79 -9.79 -21.38
C PRO A 725 29.85 -10.42 -22.77
N LYS A 726 30.34 -9.70 -23.79
CA LYS A 726 30.59 -10.25 -25.14
C LYS A 726 31.74 -11.26 -25.09
N LEU A 727 32.87 -10.89 -24.46
CA LEU A 727 34.02 -11.77 -24.23
C LEU A 727 33.63 -13.00 -23.39
N ASN A 728 32.86 -12.83 -22.32
CA ASN A 728 32.37 -13.93 -21.48
C ASN A 728 31.40 -14.88 -22.23
N ARG A 729 30.68 -14.40 -23.25
CA ARG A 729 29.90 -15.28 -24.16
C ARG A 729 30.84 -16.06 -25.07
N VAL A 730 31.82 -15.42 -25.69
CA VAL A 730 32.82 -16.08 -26.55
C VAL A 730 33.61 -17.13 -25.76
N ILE A 731 34.14 -16.80 -24.57
CA ILE A 731 34.84 -17.77 -23.70
C ILE A 731 33.93 -18.95 -23.32
N LYS A 732 32.62 -18.73 -23.10
CA LYS A 732 31.65 -19.81 -22.86
C LYS A 732 31.31 -20.63 -24.11
N GLN A 733 31.45 -20.07 -25.31
CA GLN A 733 31.33 -20.81 -26.58
C GLN A 733 32.60 -21.58 -26.91
N CYS A 734 33.79 -20.96 -26.81
CA CYS A 734 35.08 -21.63 -26.95
C CYS A 734 35.20 -22.79 -25.95
N SER A 735 34.94 -22.56 -24.66
CA SER A 735 34.95 -23.65 -23.66
C SER A 735 33.78 -24.64 -23.78
N LYS A 736 32.81 -24.44 -24.68
CA LYS A 736 31.89 -25.50 -25.11
C LYS A 736 32.50 -26.30 -26.26
N LEU A 737 32.96 -25.62 -27.32
CA LEU A 737 33.59 -26.23 -28.49
C LEU A 737 34.83 -27.06 -28.09
N SER A 738 35.69 -26.56 -27.20
CA SER A 738 36.81 -27.33 -26.65
C SER A 738 36.35 -28.58 -25.91
N ARG A 739 35.25 -28.53 -25.15
CA ARG A 739 34.69 -29.72 -24.47
C ARG A 739 33.98 -30.68 -25.43
N GLU A 740 33.40 -30.18 -26.52
CA GLU A 740 32.84 -30.99 -27.60
C GLU A 740 33.98 -31.72 -28.35
N ILE A 741 35.10 -31.04 -28.63
CA ILE A 741 36.32 -31.63 -29.21
C ILE A 741 36.96 -32.64 -28.23
N GLU A 742 37.11 -32.29 -26.94
CA GLU A 742 37.59 -33.22 -25.90
C GLU A 742 36.70 -34.46 -25.78
N SER A 743 35.37 -34.32 -25.92
CA SER A 743 34.43 -35.44 -25.90
C SER A 743 34.49 -36.34 -27.15
N GLN A 744 35.19 -35.92 -28.19
CA GLN A 744 35.46 -36.72 -29.41
C GLN A 744 36.86 -37.37 -29.39
N ARG A 745 37.65 -37.21 -28.32
CA ARG A 745 39.00 -37.79 -28.20
C ARG A 745 38.99 -39.24 -27.69
N GLU A 746 38.89 -40.21 -28.60
CA GLU A 746 39.39 -41.56 -28.34
C GLU A 746 40.92 -41.63 -28.57
N GLY A 747 41.68 -41.16 -27.58
CA GLY A 747 43.15 -41.15 -27.61
C GLY A 747 43.73 -39.76 -27.36
N GLY A 748 44.65 -39.64 -26.40
CA GLY A 748 45.21 -38.37 -25.93
C GLY A 748 46.31 -37.76 -26.81
N THR A 749 46.07 -37.65 -28.12
CA THR A 749 46.99 -36.98 -29.06
C THR A 749 46.29 -35.89 -29.83
N GLU A 750 46.90 -34.70 -29.89
CA GLU A 750 46.38 -33.52 -30.62
C GLU A 750 46.07 -33.86 -32.09
N THR A 751 44.92 -33.41 -32.60
CA THR A 751 44.61 -33.58 -34.02
C THR A 751 45.39 -32.58 -34.89
N LEU A 752 45.45 -32.82 -36.20
CA LEU A 752 46.15 -31.90 -37.12
C LEU A 752 45.43 -30.55 -37.22
N GLU A 753 44.11 -30.55 -37.02
CA GLU A 753 43.24 -29.39 -36.99
C GLU A 753 43.49 -28.54 -35.73
N GLU A 754 43.63 -29.17 -34.55
CA GLU A 754 44.02 -28.46 -33.32
C GLU A 754 45.38 -27.77 -33.47
N ARG A 755 46.34 -28.44 -34.12
CA ARG A 755 47.66 -27.87 -34.41
C ARG A 755 47.61 -26.74 -35.43
N ASP A 756 46.83 -26.85 -36.50
CA ASP A 756 46.67 -25.73 -37.45
C ASP A 756 45.88 -24.56 -36.84
N ILE A 757 44.92 -24.82 -35.94
CA ILE A 757 44.25 -23.77 -35.14
C ILE A 757 45.29 -23.04 -34.29
N HIS A 758 46.06 -23.73 -33.44
CA HIS A 758 47.09 -23.08 -32.62
C HIS A 758 48.17 -22.38 -33.45
N LEU A 759 48.53 -22.91 -34.62
CA LEU A 759 49.51 -22.29 -35.52
C LEU A 759 48.92 -21.05 -36.22
N ARG A 760 47.61 -21.03 -36.51
CA ARG A 760 46.87 -19.82 -36.95
C ARG A 760 46.72 -18.79 -35.83
N GLU A 761 46.43 -19.21 -34.61
CA GLU A 761 46.37 -18.35 -33.42
C GLU A 761 47.73 -17.69 -33.15
N LEU A 762 48.82 -18.46 -33.15
CA LEU A 762 50.18 -17.92 -33.01
C LEU A 762 50.53 -16.96 -34.16
N LYS A 763 50.17 -17.28 -35.41
CA LYS A 763 50.36 -16.37 -36.56
C LYS A 763 49.50 -15.11 -36.47
N SER A 764 48.27 -15.18 -35.96
CA SER A 764 47.40 -14.00 -35.80
C SER A 764 47.89 -13.13 -34.64
N PHE A 765 48.23 -13.71 -33.50
CA PHE A 765 48.82 -13.04 -32.34
C PHE A 765 50.13 -12.33 -32.71
N ASN A 766 51.02 -12.99 -33.44
CA ASN A 766 52.28 -12.39 -33.92
C ASN A 766 52.01 -11.22 -34.89
N ARG A 767 51.05 -11.35 -35.82
CA ARG A 767 50.60 -10.24 -36.68
C ARG A 767 50.03 -9.07 -35.87
N THR A 768 49.20 -9.32 -34.86
CA THR A 768 48.62 -8.27 -34.01
C THR A 768 49.69 -7.56 -33.19
N ILE A 769 50.66 -8.28 -32.62
CA ILE A 769 51.81 -7.67 -31.94
C ILE A 769 52.64 -6.81 -32.90
N ASN A 770 52.94 -7.32 -34.09
CA ASN A 770 53.71 -6.60 -35.10
C ASN A 770 52.99 -5.33 -35.58
N GLN A 771 51.66 -5.36 -35.71
CA GLN A 771 50.85 -4.18 -36.00
C GLN A 771 50.90 -3.17 -34.85
N VAL A 772 50.68 -3.60 -33.59
CA VAL A 772 50.75 -2.71 -32.42
C VAL A 772 52.14 -2.08 -32.26
N ILE A 773 53.21 -2.82 -32.59
CA ILE A 773 54.58 -2.27 -32.60
C ILE A 773 54.73 -1.22 -33.71
N ALA A 774 54.26 -1.49 -34.93
CA ALA A 774 54.28 -0.52 -36.02
C ALA A 774 53.49 0.77 -35.69
N ASP A 775 52.26 0.64 -35.17
CA ASP A 775 51.39 1.75 -34.79
C ASP A 775 52.04 2.62 -33.68
N VAL A 776 52.71 1.99 -32.70
CA VAL A 776 53.44 2.68 -31.62
C VAL A 776 54.68 3.41 -32.12
N LEU A 777 55.39 2.83 -33.09
CA LEU A 777 56.56 3.44 -33.73
C LEU A 777 56.19 4.62 -34.63
N GLU A 778 55.10 4.52 -35.40
CA GLU A 778 54.58 5.63 -36.21
C GLU A 778 54.14 6.81 -35.32
N ALA A 779 53.47 6.53 -34.20
CA ALA A 779 53.09 7.55 -33.24
C ALA A 779 54.27 8.16 -32.46
N ASN A 780 55.43 7.50 -32.38
CA ASN A 780 56.58 7.90 -31.56
C ASN A 780 57.94 7.64 -32.25
N PRO A 781 58.28 8.36 -33.34
CA PRO A 781 59.46 8.06 -34.16
C PRO A 781 60.82 8.16 -33.43
N GLY A 782 60.87 8.77 -32.24
CA GLY A 782 62.05 8.75 -31.37
C GLY A 782 62.33 7.41 -30.69
N LEU A 783 61.36 6.49 -30.63
CA LEU A 783 61.52 5.15 -30.03
C LEU A 783 62.12 4.14 -31.02
N THR A 784 62.06 4.40 -32.33
CA THR A 784 62.49 3.47 -33.38
C THR A 784 63.93 2.99 -33.19
N ALA A 785 64.87 3.90 -32.94
CA ALA A 785 66.27 3.53 -32.72
C ALA A 785 66.48 2.61 -31.50
N ALA A 786 65.68 2.77 -30.44
CA ALA A 786 65.76 1.92 -29.25
C ALA A 786 65.14 0.53 -29.51
N PHE A 787 63.97 0.47 -30.14
CA PHE A 787 63.34 -0.80 -30.52
C PHE A 787 64.21 -1.59 -31.50
N GLN A 788 64.78 -0.92 -32.51
CA GLN A 788 65.68 -1.53 -33.49
C GLN A 788 66.91 -2.15 -32.80
N MET A 789 67.56 -1.41 -31.89
CA MET A 789 68.65 -1.96 -31.04
C MET A 789 68.27 -3.22 -30.25
N TYR A 790 67.02 -3.32 -29.75
CA TYR A 790 66.56 -4.50 -29.02
C TYR A 790 66.16 -5.66 -29.94
N PHE A 791 65.65 -5.38 -31.14
CA PHE A 791 65.30 -6.38 -32.15
C PHE A 791 66.55 -6.98 -32.81
N ASP A 792 67.51 -6.14 -33.19
CA ASP A 792 68.83 -6.55 -33.70
C ASP A 792 69.56 -7.45 -32.69
N LYS A 793 69.48 -7.13 -31.40
CA LYS A 793 70.10 -7.93 -30.31
C LYS A 793 69.57 -9.37 -30.21
N TYR A 794 68.38 -9.66 -30.75
CA TYR A 794 67.81 -11.00 -30.82
C TYR A 794 67.67 -11.55 -32.25
N ASN A 795 68.31 -10.91 -33.24
CA ASN A 795 68.23 -11.25 -34.66
C ASN A 795 66.78 -11.31 -35.20
N LEU A 796 65.93 -10.35 -34.80
CA LEU A 796 64.56 -10.21 -35.30
C LEU A 796 64.45 -8.95 -36.16
N GLU A 797 63.78 -9.04 -37.31
CA GLU A 797 63.50 -7.86 -38.14
C GLU A 797 62.42 -6.97 -37.50
N LEU A 798 62.61 -5.66 -37.57
CA LEU A 798 61.67 -4.70 -36.99
C LEU A 798 60.39 -4.62 -37.86
N PRO A 799 59.18 -4.77 -37.28
CA PRO A 799 57.94 -4.76 -38.06
C PRO A 799 57.69 -3.46 -38.83
N VAL A 800 57.45 -3.58 -40.14
CA VAL A 800 56.98 -2.49 -41.01
C VAL A 800 55.47 -2.60 -41.18
N ALA A 801 54.77 -1.47 -41.14
CA ALA A 801 53.31 -1.42 -41.30
C ALA A 801 52.87 -2.03 -42.64
N ALA A 802 51.93 -2.97 -42.59
CA ALA A 802 51.42 -3.64 -43.78
C ALA A 802 50.32 -2.81 -44.46
N SER A 803 50.60 -2.26 -45.64
CA SER A 803 49.63 -1.50 -46.44
C SER A 803 48.35 -2.32 -46.71
N PRO A 804 47.15 -1.74 -46.55
CA PRO A 804 45.88 -2.48 -46.65
C PRO A 804 45.52 -2.83 -48.11
N ASN A 805 45.94 -4.00 -48.56
CA ASN A 805 45.58 -4.53 -49.87
C ASN A 805 44.09 -4.94 -49.94
N GLY A 806 43.26 -4.01 -50.41
CA GLY A 806 42.10 -4.27 -51.28
C GLY A 806 41.03 -5.22 -50.77
N SER A 807 40.06 -4.69 -50.02
CA SER A 807 38.74 -5.32 -49.88
C SER A 807 38.02 -5.30 -51.25
N GLN A 808 37.82 -6.46 -51.87
CA GLN A 808 36.98 -6.58 -53.06
C GLN A 808 35.51 -6.27 -52.71
N THR A 809 34.98 -5.17 -53.25
CA THR A 809 33.54 -4.90 -53.23
C THR A 809 32.86 -5.68 -54.34
N SER A 810 32.18 -6.77 -53.98
CA SER A 810 31.19 -7.43 -54.85
C SER A 810 30.00 -6.49 -55.11
N GLN A 811 29.34 -6.65 -56.25
CA GLN A 811 28.20 -5.80 -56.65
C GLN A 811 26.92 -6.18 -55.89
N SER A 812 26.32 -5.25 -55.14
CA SER A 812 24.89 -4.86 -55.20
C SER A 812 24.62 -3.65 -54.30
#